data_AF-A0A6M2DQV4-F1
#
_entry.id   AF-A0A6M2DQV4-F1
#
_cell.length_a   1.000
_cell.length_b   1.000
_cell.length_c   1.000
_cell.angle_alpha   90.00
_cell.angle_beta   90.00
_cell.angle_gamma   90.00
#
_symmetry.space_group_name_H-M   'P 1'
#
loop_
_entity.id
_entity.type
_entity.pdbx_description
1 polymer ?
#
loop_
_entity_poly.entity_id
_entity_poly.type
_entity_poly.pdbx_seq_one_letter_code
_entity_poly.pdbx_strand_id
1 'polypeptide(L)'
;SVKTAYCAHAKDHICGTGIAGSKSKDCHSCFHSLCVRFAASHACIRNTDDNQQGTTAQDCDKPILEWTSSNVIEWMAALNLYRYADVFKSKDIKGSDLVNLDKEKLMSMGIKDEFHQKAILTCIEELCKNNQSIRTISSGSDQVDQKDGPSHRLLEHSFSTLERCDKCNKYLRGLLHQGFICKDCGLVAHRTCSATNLSPCPSPGLERHIRFNSVFGLALCGQFNPKELFAPKLVILCVQELESRALSNSSLDLYKLYRSMPPSDQLTELRQKINEDLSKVDFSDFSPYCVATILKKFLRELPDPVIPVQWYDRFLEASRLKDDQFIACLSRLVSDLPEHHRSTLHYLMAHFCRICQYQYKRGSKEPPTILVQVLCHIFLRPPWERIIQVVYNTEAHIRIMEFLLLYGDWGERLPEFASAPALPPRKVSRVGTNPFIIPETESTSINSSQSLLDAEWYWGDITRDEVKEKLTDTPDGTFLVRNASNKNGEYTLTLKKDGANKLIRICHRNGKYGFSEPFTYSSVVELIQFYRNVSLSQYNPGLDIKLLYPVSHFNQEEETASTTDLTKLATKLLDIHNDYVSKTKMFEGLSEDFSRIAHEVNLKKQALEAFTEAVNMFEDQIKLQERFQKEAQPHEIKSLVENLDILKQRLVSLRESKRHLQEDVQQQVAYHRTLDREMTCLKPDILNLHKQRDKHQNWLKSRGIKENRIKQLLEEGLKAWTNEDDCWADVDSLPHQDESTWRLFDCSRVDAERLLKDHPNGTFLVRPSRTGLYALSIMCNDVVNHCIIYATERGYGFAEPYNIYESLKALVLHYAHNSLEEHNDSLKTTLKYPIFSKSHVIYGEIVYKL
;
A
#
# COMPACT_ATOMS: atom_id res chain seq x y z
N SER A 1 6.67 -22.64 -20.72
CA SER A 1 6.15 -21.36 -20.19
C SER A 1 4.64 -21.32 -20.38
N VAL A 2 3.91 -21.01 -19.30
CA VAL A 2 2.49 -20.65 -19.40
C VAL A 2 2.47 -19.17 -19.77
N LYS A 3 2.41 -18.86 -21.06
CA LYS A 3 2.21 -17.47 -21.48
C LYS A 3 0.76 -17.11 -21.20
N THR A 4 0.51 -15.98 -20.54
CA THR A 4 -0.79 -15.31 -20.49
C THR A 4 -0.74 -14.08 -21.38
N ALA A 5 -1.40 -14.12 -22.54
CA ALA A 5 -1.50 -12.99 -23.46
C ALA A 5 -2.96 -12.76 -23.85
N TYR A 6 -3.40 -11.52 -24.01
CA TYR A 6 -4.82 -11.24 -24.27
C TYR A 6 -5.14 -11.26 -25.77
N CYS A 7 -6.06 -12.11 -26.20
CA CYS A 7 -6.44 -12.27 -27.60
C CYS A 7 -7.37 -11.12 -28.06
N ALA A 8 -6.95 -10.28 -29.00
CA ALA A 8 -7.70 -9.14 -29.52
C ALA A 8 -9.01 -9.54 -30.23
N HIS A 9 -9.08 -10.74 -30.82
CA HIS A 9 -10.29 -11.25 -31.46
C HIS A 9 -11.24 -11.96 -30.49
N ALA A 10 -10.70 -12.73 -29.55
CA ALA A 10 -11.50 -13.57 -28.65
C ALA A 10 -11.77 -12.92 -27.27
N LYS A 11 -11.12 -11.78 -26.99
CA LYS A 11 -11.19 -11.05 -25.72
C LYS A 11 -10.97 -11.92 -24.48
N ASP A 12 -10.02 -12.84 -24.56
CA ASP A 12 -9.70 -13.83 -23.51
C ASP A 12 -8.19 -14.08 -23.42
N HIS A 13 -7.72 -14.61 -22.28
CA HIS A 13 -6.33 -14.93 -22.02
C HIS A 13 -5.91 -16.23 -22.73
N ILE A 14 -4.97 -16.09 -23.65
CA ILE A 14 -4.17 -17.18 -24.20
C ILE A 14 -3.40 -17.78 -23.04
N CYS A 15 -3.78 -18.98 -22.56
CA CYS A 15 -3.07 -19.69 -21.49
C CYS A 15 -2.81 -21.15 -21.88
N GLY A 16 -1.55 -21.58 -21.78
CA GLY A 16 -1.12 -22.94 -22.09
C GLY A 16 0.40 -23.07 -22.14
N THR A 17 0.92 -24.29 -22.07
CA THR A 17 2.35 -24.58 -22.26
C THR A 17 2.65 -24.78 -23.75
N GLY A 18 3.51 -23.95 -24.34
CA GLY A 18 3.90 -24.02 -25.77
C GLY A 18 3.35 -22.86 -26.62
N ILE A 19 3.19 -23.07 -27.94
CA ILE A 19 2.67 -22.04 -28.88
C ILE A 19 1.14 -21.92 -28.74
N ALA A 20 0.70 -21.13 -27.77
CA ALA A 20 -0.71 -20.92 -27.47
C ALA A 20 -1.38 -19.78 -28.28
N GLY A 21 -0.59 -18.92 -28.94
CA GLY A 21 -1.09 -17.80 -29.75
C GLY A 21 -0.04 -17.13 -30.63
N SER A 22 -0.46 -16.19 -31.48
CA SER A 22 0.39 -15.39 -32.38
C SER A 22 0.12 -13.89 -32.20
N LYS A 23 1.16 -13.08 -32.27
CA LYS A 23 1.12 -11.63 -32.03
C LYS A 23 1.33 -10.86 -33.34
N SER A 24 0.47 -9.88 -33.62
CA SER A 24 0.65 -8.97 -34.75
C SER A 24 1.88 -8.08 -34.53
N LYS A 25 2.68 -7.92 -35.58
CA LYS A 25 3.93 -7.14 -35.52
C LYS A 25 3.67 -5.63 -35.53
N ASP A 26 2.54 -5.16 -36.07
CA ASP A 26 2.31 -3.72 -36.33
C ASP A 26 1.54 -2.99 -35.21
N CYS A 27 0.56 -3.64 -34.58
CA CYS A 27 -0.23 -3.11 -33.45
C CYS A 27 -0.06 -3.89 -32.14
N HIS A 28 0.81 -4.91 -32.10
CA HIS A 28 1.04 -5.77 -30.94
C HIS A 28 -0.19 -6.51 -30.38
N SER A 29 -1.31 -6.50 -31.09
CA SER A 29 -2.50 -7.29 -30.78
C SER A 29 -2.16 -8.78 -30.82
N CYS A 30 -2.42 -9.51 -29.74
CA CYS A 30 -2.20 -10.95 -29.66
C CYS A 30 -3.47 -11.70 -30.10
N PHE A 31 -3.34 -12.90 -30.66
CA PHE A 31 -4.46 -13.74 -31.07
C PHE A 31 -4.17 -15.19 -30.65
N HIS A 32 -5.18 -15.99 -30.26
CA HIS A 32 -4.97 -17.45 -30.14
C HIS A 32 -4.51 -18.02 -31.48
N SER A 33 -3.82 -19.17 -31.47
CA SER A 33 -3.31 -19.82 -32.70
C SER A 33 -4.43 -20.08 -33.74
N LEU A 34 -5.66 -20.28 -33.27
CA LEU A 34 -6.87 -20.47 -34.07
C LEU A 34 -7.61 -19.17 -34.45
N CYS A 35 -7.28 -18.05 -33.80
CA CYS A 35 -7.89 -16.73 -34.03
C CYS A 35 -7.09 -15.86 -35.00
N VAL A 36 -5.85 -16.23 -35.33
CA VAL A 36 -4.96 -15.50 -36.27
C VAL A 36 -5.61 -15.29 -37.63
N ARG A 37 -6.39 -16.26 -38.11
CA ARG A 37 -7.12 -16.20 -39.39
C ARG A 37 -8.15 -15.07 -39.45
N PHE A 38 -8.59 -14.52 -38.31
CA PHE A 38 -9.54 -13.40 -38.25
C PHE A 38 -8.84 -12.04 -38.07
N ALA A 39 -7.51 -11.99 -37.99
CA ALA A 39 -6.75 -10.76 -37.77
C ALA A 39 -6.97 -9.69 -38.85
N ALA A 40 -7.27 -10.11 -40.10
CA ALA A 40 -7.57 -9.20 -41.20
C ALA A 40 -8.90 -8.43 -41.06
N SER A 41 -9.80 -8.87 -40.18
CA SER A 41 -11.10 -8.22 -39.93
C SER A 41 -11.05 -7.11 -38.88
N HIS A 42 -9.88 -6.83 -38.28
CA HIS A 42 -9.71 -5.88 -37.19
C HIS A 42 -8.85 -4.70 -37.65
N ALA A 43 -9.33 -3.47 -37.46
CA ALA A 43 -8.61 -2.26 -37.81
C ALA A 43 -7.41 -2.06 -36.86
N CYS A 44 -6.23 -1.88 -37.44
CA CYS A 44 -4.96 -1.68 -36.73
C CYS A 44 -4.87 -0.21 -36.26
N ILE A 45 -5.23 0.09 -35.00
CA ILE A 45 -5.13 1.45 -34.44
C ILE A 45 -3.87 1.53 -33.55
N ARG A 46 -2.92 2.41 -33.91
CA ARG A 46 -1.78 2.79 -33.05
C ARG A 46 -2.21 3.95 -32.16
N ASN A 47 -2.34 3.75 -30.85
CA ASN A 47 -2.48 4.85 -29.89
C ASN A 47 -1.10 5.44 -29.60
N THR A 48 -0.96 6.76 -29.77
CA THR A 48 0.29 7.52 -29.59
C THR A 48 0.46 8.14 -28.20
N ASP A 49 -0.45 7.89 -27.25
CA ASP A 49 -0.37 8.40 -25.87
C ASP A 49 -0.36 7.26 -24.84
N ASP A 50 0.77 6.56 -24.71
CA ASP A 50 0.95 5.48 -23.72
C ASP A 50 2.20 5.75 -22.84
N ASN A 51 2.25 6.96 -22.28
CA ASN A 51 3.18 7.32 -21.22
C ASN A 51 2.42 7.49 -19.90
N GLN A 52 1.75 6.42 -19.43
CA GLN A 52 1.46 6.17 -18.01
C GLN A 52 0.90 4.75 -17.80
N GLN A 53 1.69 3.91 -17.14
CA GLN A 53 1.33 2.65 -16.45
C GLN A 53 0.83 1.47 -17.32
N GLY A 54 1.74 0.91 -18.11
CA GLY A 54 1.67 -0.47 -18.56
C GLY A 54 1.97 -1.43 -17.40
N THR A 55 0.96 -2.19 -16.97
CA THR A 55 1.09 -3.31 -16.04
C THR A 55 2.13 -4.31 -16.52
N THR A 56 3.10 -4.59 -15.64
CA THR A 56 4.11 -5.64 -15.75
C THR A 56 3.47 -7.01 -15.98
N ALA A 57 3.40 -7.43 -17.23
CA ALA A 57 3.22 -8.83 -17.64
C ALA A 57 4.58 -9.56 -17.65
N GLN A 58 5.35 -9.44 -16.56
CA GLN A 58 6.71 -9.97 -16.44
C GLN A 58 6.92 -10.51 -15.02
N ASP A 59 6.36 -11.69 -14.72
CA ASP A 59 7.01 -12.65 -13.80
C ASP A 59 6.33 -14.03 -13.65
N CYS A 60 5.49 -14.48 -14.58
CA CYS A 60 4.85 -15.81 -14.50
C CYS A 60 5.62 -16.96 -15.21
N ASP A 61 6.89 -16.75 -15.58
CA ASP A 61 7.72 -17.73 -16.31
C ASP A 61 8.59 -18.63 -15.40
N LYS A 62 8.53 -18.43 -14.08
CA LYS A 62 9.30 -19.22 -13.09
C LYS A 62 8.53 -20.50 -12.69
N PRO A 63 9.21 -21.64 -12.44
CA PRO A 63 8.58 -22.84 -11.88
C PRO A 63 7.93 -22.52 -10.52
N ILE A 64 6.87 -23.25 -10.14
CA ILE A 64 6.07 -22.97 -8.92
C ILE A 64 6.96 -22.87 -7.66
N LEU A 65 8.03 -23.66 -7.57
CA LEU A 65 8.99 -23.60 -6.45
C LEU A 65 9.71 -22.25 -6.30
N GLU A 66 9.81 -21.48 -7.37
CA GLU A 66 10.46 -20.16 -7.43
C GLU A 66 9.46 -19.01 -7.35
N TRP A 67 8.17 -19.29 -7.18
CA TRP A 67 7.15 -18.25 -7.06
C TRP A 67 7.29 -17.50 -5.74
N THR A 68 7.39 -16.19 -5.84
CA THR A 68 7.31 -15.29 -4.68
C THR A 68 5.86 -15.23 -4.16
N SER A 69 5.67 -14.70 -2.96
CA SER A 69 4.33 -14.48 -2.41
C SER A 69 3.49 -13.55 -3.28
N SER A 70 4.11 -12.64 -4.05
CA SER A 70 3.41 -11.82 -5.04
C SER A 70 2.83 -12.67 -6.18
N ASN A 71 3.61 -13.60 -6.74
CA ASN A 71 3.15 -14.49 -7.81
C ASN A 71 2.00 -15.41 -7.35
N VAL A 72 2.04 -15.87 -6.10
CA VAL A 72 0.94 -16.64 -5.49
C VAL A 72 -0.34 -15.80 -5.40
N ILE A 73 -0.24 -14.54 -4.98
CA ILE A 73 -1.38 -13.62 -4.90
C ILE A 73 -1.97 -13.33 -6.29
N GLU A 74 -1.11 -13.15 -7.30
CA GLU A 74 -1.53 -12.98 -8.70
C GLU A 74 -2.30 -14.19 -9.22
N TRP A 75 -1.78 -15.40 -8.97
CA TRP A 75 -2.46 -16.66 -9.30
C TRP A 75 -3.81 -16.78 -8.59
N MET A 76 -3.88 -16.44 -7.30
CA MET A 76 -5.14 -16.45 -6.54
C MET A 76 -6.14 -15.45 -7.09
N ALA A 77 -5.70 -14.25 -7.47
CA ALA A 77 -6.57 -13.24 -8.09
C ALA A 77 -7.14 -13.74 -9.43
N ALA A 78 -6.31 -14.37 -10.26
CA ALA A 78 -6.72 -14.96 -11.54
C ALA A 78 -7.75 -16.10 -11.39
N LEU A 79 -7.75 -16.80 -10.26
CA LEU A 79 -8.72 -17.86 -9.93
C LEU A 79 -9.91 -17.39 -9.08
N ASN A 80 -10.13 -16.08 -8.95
CA ASN A 80 -11.20 -15.52 -8.11
C ASN A 80 -11.10 -15.90 -6.62
N LEU A 81 -9.88 -16.18 -6.15
CA LEU A 81 -9.54 -16.50 -4.76
C LEU A 81 -8.99 -15.27 -4.00
N TYR A 82 -9.10 -14.06 -4.56
CA TYR A 82 -8.56 -12.82 -3.99
C TYR A 82 -9.08 -12.52 -2.57
N ARG A 83 -10.27 -13.01 -2.20
CA ARG A 83 -10.82 -12.94 -0.83
C ARG A 83 -9.93 -13.61 0.24
N TYR A 84 -8.99 -14.44 -0.17
CA TYR A 84 -8.00 -15.09 0.70
C TYR A 84 -6.58 -14.54 0.47
N ALA A 85 -6.39 -13.62 -0.48
CA ALA A 85 -5.08 -13.08 -0.84
C ALA A 85 -4.41 -12.39 0.36
N ASP A 86 -5.16 -11.65 1.18
CA ASP A 86 -4.60 -10.99 2.36
C ASP A 86 -4.10 -11.98 3.42
N VAL A 87 -4.77 -13.13 3.55
CA VAL A 87 -4.35 -14.20 4.46
C VAL A 87 -3.05 -14.83 3.96
N PHE A 88 -2.95 -15.09 2.66
CA PHE A 88 -1.74 -15.65 2.04
C PHE A 88 -0.59 -14.64 2.02
N LYS A 89 -0.88 -13.35 1.81
CA LYS A 89 0.08 -12.23 1.85
C LYS A 89 0.63 -12.02 3.27
N SER A 90 -0.24 -11.97 4.28
CA SER A 90 0.17 -11.76 5.68
C SER A 90 0.99 -12.91 6.25
N LYS A 91 0.84 -14.12 5.69
CA LYS A 91 1.63 -15.31 6.05
C LYS A 91 2.84 -15.55 5.14
N ASP A 92 3.07 -14.67 4.16
CA ASP A 92 4.16 -14.74 3.16
C ASP A 92 4.26 -16.12 2.46
N ILE A 93 3.11 -16.68 2.05
CA ILE A 93 3.06 -17.99 1.38
C ILE A 93 3.70 -17.90 0.00
N LYS A 94 4.76 -18.69 -0.23
CA LYS A 94 5.47 -18.78 -1.52
C LYS A 94 5.06 -20.05 -2.26
N GLY A 95 5.45 -20.19 -3.53
CA GLY A 95 5.04 -21.37 -4.30
C GLY A 95 5.71 -22.68 -3.86
N SER A 96 6.85 -22.62 -3.15
CA SER A 96 7.40 -23.76 -2.40
C SER A 96 6.46 -24.25 -1.30
N ASP A 97 5.70 -23.35 -0.69
CA ASP A 97 4.80 -23.63 0.42
C ASP A 97 3.44 -24.13 -0.08
N LEU A 98 3.03 -23.73 -1.28
CA LEU A 98 1.80 -24.19 -1.95
C LEU A 98 1.77 -25.72 -2.08
N VAL A 99 2.90 -26.35 -2.39
CA VAL A 99 2.98 -27.81 -2.59
C VAL A 99 2.73 -28.58 -1.28
N ASN A 100 2.97 -27.96 -0.13
CA ASN A 100 2.88 -28.57 1.20
C ASN A 100 1.68 -28.07 2.02
N LEU A 101 0.77 -27.32 1.40
CA LEU A 101 -0.42 -26.77 2.05
C LEU A 101 -1.49 -27.86 2.18
N ASP A 102 -1.97 -28.07 3.41
CA ASP A 102 -2.99 -29.05 3.77
C ASP A 102 -4.17 -28.37 4.49
N LYS A 103 -5.24 -29.14 4.76
CA LYS A 103 -6.44 -28.63 5.44
C LYS A 103 -6.12 -28.05 6.83
N GLU A 104 -5.21 -28.67 7.57
CA GLU A 104 -4.83 -28.25 8.93
C GLU A 104 -4.07 -26.92 8.94
N LYS A 105 -3.17 -26.70 7.98
CA LYS A 105 -2.48 -25.42 7.80
C LYS A 105 -3.43 -24.32 7.37
N LEU A 106 -4.37 -24.59 6.46
CA LEU A 106 -5.41 -23.63 6.08
C LEU A 106 -6.33 -23.25 7.26
N MET A 107 -6.68 -24.22 8.13
CA MET A 107 -7.38 -23.97 9.40
C MET A 107 -6.57 -23.04 10.31
N SER A 108 -5.26 -23.29 10.47
CA SER A 108 -4.36 -22.47 11.28
C SER A 108 -4.17 -21.03 10.75
N MET A 109 -4.31 -20.86 9.43
CA MET A 109 -4.26 -19.56 8.75
C MET A 109 -5.57 -18.76 8.87
N GLY A 110 -6.63 -19.35 9.45
CA GLY A 110 -7.91 -18.68 9.68
C GLY A 110 -8.99 -19.01 8.64
N ILE A 111 -8.73 -19.91 7.68
CA ILE A 111 -9.71 -20.40 6.70
C ILE A 111 -10.35 -21.65 7.28
N LYS A 112 -11.42 -21.47 8.07
CA LYS A 112 -12.05 -22.56 8.84
C LYS A 112 -13.09 -23.40 8.07
N ASP A 113 -13.50 -22.91 6.91
CA ASP A 113 -14.58 -23.50 6.12
C ASP A 113 -14.05 -24.63 5.21
N GLU A 114 -14.68 -25.81 5.32
CA GLU A 114 -14.21 -27.02 4.63
C GLU A 114 -14.37 -26.95 3.10
N PHE A 115 -15.41 -26.26 2.62
CA PHE A 115 -15.63 -26.07 1.18
C PHE A 115 -14.56 -25.16 0.59
N HIS A 116 -14.22 -24.06 1.27
CA HIS A 116 -13.15 -23.17 0.85
C HIS A 116 -11.77 -23.82 0.91
N GLN A 117 -11.49 -24.60 1.96
CA GLN A 117 -10.27 -25.40 2.02
C GLN A 117 -10.19 -26.36 0.84
N LYS A 118 -11.27 -27.09 0.55
CA LYS A 118 -11.33 -28.03 -0.58
C LYS A 118 -11.15 -27.31 -1.91
N ALA A 119 -11.80 -26.17 -2.13
CA ALA A 119 -11.65 -25.38 -3.34
C ALA A 119 -10.21 -24.89 -3.56
N ILE A 120 -9.56 -24.37 -2.51
CA ILE A 120 -8.16 -23.90 -2.57
C ILE A 120 -7.23 -25.09 -2.84
N LEU A 121 -7.38 -26.19 -2.09
CA LEU A 121 -6.54 -27.38 -2.24
C LEU A 121 -6.71 -28.05 -3.62
N THR A 122 -7.92 -28.08 -4.18
CA THR A 122 -8.14 -28.57 -5.55
C THR A 122 -7.45 -27.67 -6.59
N CYS A 123 -7.47 -26.34 -6.41
CA CYS A 123 -6.76 -25.43 -7.29
C CYS A 123 -5.23 -25.62 -7.20
N ILE A 124 -4.70 -25.85 -5.98
CA ILE A 124 -3.28 -26.15 -5.73
C ILE A 124 -2.91 -27.52 -6.34
N GLU A 125 -3.74 -28.54 -6.15
CA GLU A 125 -3.50 -29.89 -6.68
C GLU A 125 -3.47 -29.89 -8.21
N GLU A 126 -4.33 -29.12 -8.87
CA GLU A 126 -4.28 -28.93 -10.33
C GLU A 126 -3.07 -28.11 -10.81
N LEU A 127 -2.64 -27.13 -10.02
CA LEU A 127 -1.40 -26.38 -10.28
C LEU A 127 -0.20 -27.33 -10.24
N CYS A 128 -0.16 -28.25 -9.27
CA CYS A 128 0.90 -29.25 -9.10
C CYS A 128 0.83 -30.40 -10.13
N LYS A 129 -0.36 -30.92 -10.46
CA LYS A 129 -0.55 -32.04 -11.41
C LYS A 129 -0.20 -31.70 -12.86
N ASN A 130 -0.35 -30.43 -13.27
CA ASN A 130 0.07 -29.97 -14.61
C ASN A 130 1.59 -30.00 -14.84
N ASN A 131 2.38 -30.38 -13.82
CA ASN A 131 3.82 -30.59 -13.92
C ASN A 131 4.23 -32.07 -14.13
N GLN A 132 3.29 -33.03 -14.15
CA GLN A 132 3.62 -34.48 -14.21
C GLN A 132 2.87 -35.30 -15.28
N SER A 133 2.18 -34.70 -16.25
CA SER A 133 1.43 -35.46 -17.28
C SER A 133 1.91 -35.22 -18.72
N ILE A 134 2.98 -35.90 -19.12
CA ILE A 134 3.09 -36.51 -20.46
C ILE A 134 3.57 -37.94 -20.26
N ARG A 135 2.65 -38.92 -20.21
CA ARG A 135 2.88 -40.27 -20.72
C ARG A 135 1.57 -40.88 -21.20
N THR A 136 1.60 -41.34 -22.44
CA THR A 136 0.64 -42.25 -23.11
C THR A 136 -0.74 -41.69 -23.47
N ILE A 137 -0.98 -41.47 -24.76
CA ILE A 137 -1.93 -42.27 -25.56
C ILE A 137 -1.43 -42.25 -27.01
N SER A 138 -1.31 -43.46 -27.54
CA SER A 138 -0.88 -43.81 -28.87
C SER A 138 -1.82 -43.31 -29.97
N SER A 139 -1.21 -43.18 -31.14
CA SER A 139 -1.80 -43.19 -32.46
C SER A 139 -2.87 -44.27 -32.66
N GLY A 140 -4.02 -43.83 -33.18
CA GLY A 140 -4.99 -44.63 -33.90
C GLY A 140 -5.57 -43.76 -35.01
N SER A 141 -5.20 -44.09 -36.25
CA SER A 141 -5.80 -43.57 -37.48
C SER A 141 -7.27 -43.99 -37.57
N ASP A 142 -8.14 -43.10 -38.06
CA ASP A 142 -9.16 -43.45 -39.03
C ASP A 142 -9.65 -42.19 -39.76
N GLN A 143 -9.53 -42.21 -41.10
CA GLN A 143 -10.26 -41.31 -42.00
C GLN A 143 -11.68 -41.87 -42.15
N VAL A 144 -12.74 -41.08 -41.92
CA VAL A 144 -14.03 -41.28 -42.64
C VAL A 144 -14.82 -39.95 -42.72
N ASP A 145 -15.14 -39.59 -43.96
CA ASP A 145 -16.23 -38.81 -44.53
C ASP A 145 -16.90 -37.61 -43.83
N GLN A 146 -16.96 -36.54 -44.63
CA GLN A 146 -17.94 -35.46 -44.55
C GLN A 146 -19.38 -36.02 -44.55
N LYS A 147 -20.11 -35.77 -43.47
CA LYS A 147 -21.57 -35.69 -43.47
C LYS A 147 -21.98 -34.43 -42.72
N ASP A 148 -22.59 -33.49 -43.45
CA ASP A 148 -23.24 -32.30 -42.91
C ASP A 148 -24.35 -32.70 -41.92
N GLY A 149 -23.99 -32.78 -40.64
CA GLY A 149 -24.94 -32.82 -39.53
C GLY A 149 -25.29 -31.40 -39.07
N PRO A 150 -26.41 -31.21 -38.35
CA PRO A 150 -26.85 -29.88 -37.91
C PRO A 150 -25.76 -29.23 -37.05
N SER A 151 -25.30 -28.06 -37.50
CA SER A 151 -24.27 -27.27 -36.83
C SER A 151 -24.81 -26.71 -35.52
N HIS A 152 -24.03 -26.86 -34.43
CA HIS A 152 -24.35 -26.26 -33.12
C HIS A 152 -24.44 -24.73 -33.20
N ARG A 153 -25.52 -24.14 -32.70
CA ARG A 153 -25.59 -22.68 -32.49
C ARG A 153 -24.90 -22.31 -31.18
N LEU A 154 -23.61 -22.03 -31.23
CA LEU A 154 -22.79 -21.74 -30.05
C LEU A 154 -22.89 -20.27 -29.63
N LEU A 155 -23.07 -20.00 -28.33
CA LEU A 155 -23.02 -18.68 -27.73
C LEU A 155 -21.92 -18.59 -26.68
N GLU A 156 -21.25 -17.45 -26.64
CA GLU A 156 -20.32 -17.12 -25.56
C GLU A 156 -21.05 -17.03 -24.22
N HIS A 157 -20.52 -17.69 -23.20
CA HIS A 157 -21.17 -17.76 -21.90
C HIS A 157 -20.18 -17.67 -20.74
N SER A 158 -20.57 -16.93 -19.70
CA SER A 158 -19.82 -16.76 -18.46
C SER A 158 -20.40 -17.66 -17.38
N PHE A 159 -19.65 -18.69 -16.99
CA PHE A 159 -20.03 -19.66 -15.98
C PHE A 159 -19.65 -19.16 -14.59
N SER A 160 -20.61 -19.23 -13.69
CA SER A 160 -20.48 -18.78 -12.30
C SER A 160 -19.79 -19.76 -11.35
N THR A 161 -19.59 -20.96 -11.85
CA THR A 161 -19.11 -22.17 -11.22
C THR A 161 -18.07 -22.77 -12.16
N LEU A 162 -17.13 -23.53 -11.62
CA LEU A 162 -16.08 -24.15 -12.41
C LEU A 162 -16.69 -25.28 -13.26
N GLU A 163 -17.19 -24.94 -14.44
CA GLU A 163 -17.81 -25.90 -15.36
C GLU A 163 -16.74 -26.71 -16.11
N ARG A 164 -17.10 -27.92 -16.56
CA ARG A 164 -16.22 -28.79 -17.36
C ARG A 164 -16.66 -28.77 -18.82
N CYS A 165 -15.68 -28.80 -19.71
CA CYS A 165 -15.92 -28.89 -21.15
C CYS A 165 -16.36 -30.31 -21.52
N ASP A 166 -17.50 -30.46 -22.18
CA ASP A 166 -18.06 -31.75 -22.59
C ASP A 166 -17.18 -32.50 -23.59
N LYS A 167 -16.26 -31.80 -24.25
CA LYS A 167 -15.33 -32.38 -25.22
C LYS A 167 -14.05 -32.95 -24.59
N CYS A 168 -13.37 -32.15 -23.76
CA CYS A 168 -12.06 -32.54 -23.23
C CYS A 168 -12.09 -32.85 -21.73
N ASN A 169 -13.26 -32.70 -21.09
CA ASN A 169 -13.54 -32.92 -19.68
C ASN A 169 -12.65 -32.13 -18.70
N LYS A 170 -11.98 -31.08 -19.19
CA LYS A 170 -11.20 -30.12 -18.39
C LYS A 170 -12.05 -28.92 -18.02
N TYR A 171 -11.74 -28.28 -16.89
CA TYR A 171 -12.46 -27.10 -16.44
C TYR A 171 -12.31 -25.92 -17.41
N LEU A 172 -13.38 -25.17 -17.60
CA LEU A 172 -13.35 -23.90 -18.33
C LEU A 172 -12.72 -22.85 -17.42
N ARG A 173 -11.50 -22.44 -17.77
CA ARG A 173 -10.68 -21.49 -17.03
C ARG A 173 -10.93 -20.09 -17.60
N GLY A 174 -10.88 -19.06 -16.74
CA GLY A 174 -11.20 -17.69 -17.12
C GLY A 174 -12.32 -17.09 -16.26
N LEU A 175 -12.46 -15.78 -16.26
CA LEU A 175 -13.35 -15.05 -15.33
C LEU A 175 -14.65 -14.56 -16.00
N LEU A 176 -14.63 -14.37 -17.32
CA LEU A 176 -15.80 -14.26 -18.17
C LEU A 176 -15.62 -15.21 -19.36
N HIS A 177 -16.72 -15.58 -20.00
CA HIS A 177 -16.65 -16.13 -21.35
C HIS A 177 -15.82 -17.43 -21.45
N GLN A 178 -15.78 -18.21 -20.36
CA GLN A 178 -14.85 -19.34 -20.19
C GLN A 178 -15.01 -20.41 -21.28
N GLY A 179 -16.17 -20.43 -21.95
CA GLY A 179 -16.38 -21.17 -23.17
C GLY A 179 -17.64 -20.75 -23.91
N PHE A 180 -18.09 -21.66 -24.77
CA PHE A 180 -19.34 -21.58 -25.47
C PHE A 180 -20.36 -22.53 -24.86
N ILE A 181 -21.63 -22.14 -24.89
CA ILE A 181 -22.78 -23.01 -24.67
C ILE A 181 -23.59 -23.10 -25.96
N CYS A 182 -23.96 -24.31 -26.38
CA CYS A 182 -24.83 -24.50 -27.53
C CYS A 182 -26.29 -24.15 -27.16
N LYS A 183 -26.92 -23.35 -28.02
CA LYS A 183 -28.32 -22.97 -27.90
C LYS A 183 -29.30 -24.09 -28.11
N ASP A 184 -28.94 -25.07 -28.93
CA ASP A 184 -29.87 -26.10 -29.35
C ASP A 184 -29.75 -27.36 -28.48
N CYS A 185 -28.57 -27.67 -27.94
CA CYS A 185 -28.35 -28.88 -27.13
C CYS A 185 -27.73 -28.66 -25.74
N GLY A 186 -27.37 -27.42 -25.37
CA GLY A 186 -26.79 -27.11 -24.06
C GLY A 186 -25.34 -27.53 -23.86
N LEU A 187 -24.68 -28.06 -24.91
CA LEU A 187 -23.27 -28.48 -24.88
C LEU A 187 -22.36 -27.32 -24.48
N VAL A 188 -21.52 -27.56 -23.47
CA VAL A 188 -20.53 -26.61 -22.96
C VAL A 188 -19.14 -27.01 -23.48
N ALA A 189 -18.50 -26.12 -24.21
CA ALA A 189 -17.18 -26.37 -24.78
C ALA A 189 -16.23 -25.20 -24.56
N HIS A 190 -14.94 -25.49 -24.37
CA HIS A 190 -13.91 -24.45 -24.50
C HIS A 190 -13.99 -23.81 -25.88
N ARG A 191 -13.56 -22.55 -25.99
CA ARG A 191 -13.47 -21.86 -27.28
C ARG A 191 -12.63 -22.63 -28.30
N THR A 192 -11.54 -23.25 -27.85
CA THR A 192 -10.68 -24.13 -28.66
C THR A 192 -11.33 -25.48 -29.00
N CYS A 193 -12.11 -26.04 -28.06
CA CYS A 193 -12.86 -27.27 -28.27
C CYS A 193 -14.03 -27.11 -29.24
N SER A 194 -14.59 -25.89 -29.33
CA SER A 194 -15.65 -25.55 -30.28
C SER A 194 -15.16 -25.41 -31.72
N ALA A 195 -13.89 -25.04 -31.89
CA ALA A 195 -13.23 -24.90 -33.20
C ALA A 195 -12.71 -26.23 -33.76
N THR A 196 -12.92 -27.33 -33.06
CA THR A 196 -12.52 -28.70 -33.43
C THR A 196 -13.79 -29.57 -33.48
N ASN A 197 -13.88 -30.62 -34.32
CA ASN A 197 -15.11 -31.41 -34.52
C ASN A 197 -15.81 -31.76 -33.19
N LEU A 198 -16.92 -31.07 -32.91
CA LEU A 198 -17.83 -31.38 -31.82
C LEU A 198 -18.73 -32.54 -32.26
N SER A 199 -19.22 -33.35 -31.31
CA SER A 199 -20.23 -34.37 -31.62
C SER A 199 -21.43 -33.72 -32.33
N PRO A 200 -22.10 -34.37 -33.30
CA PRO A 200 -23.23 -33.77 -34.01
C PRO A 200 -24.32 -33.31 -33.04
N CYS A 201 -24.88 -32.11 -33.27
CA CYS A 201 -25.99 -31.63 -32.46
C CYS A 201 -27.19 -32.58 -32.63
N PRO A 202 -27.82 -33.10 -31.56
CA PRO A 202 -29.09 -33.78 -31.73
C PRO A 202 -30.08 -32.82 -32.42
N SER A 203 -30.74 -33.29 -33.47
CA SER A 203 -31.64 -32.51 -34.31
C SER A 203 -32.81 -31.92 -33.49
N PRO A 204 -33.44 -30.81 -33.95
CA PRO A 204 -34.44 -30.05 -33.20
C PRO A 204 -35.83 -30.74 -33.24
N GLY A 205 -35.88 -32.02 -32.83
CA GLY A 205 -37.06 -32.88 -32.93
C GLY A 205 -37.36 -33.72 -31.70
N LEU A 206 -36.66 -33.52 -30.58
CA LEU A 206 -37.07 -34.10 -29.30
C LEU A 206 -37.09 -32.98 -28.25
N GLU A 207 -38.29 -32.67 -27.79
CA GLU A 207 -38.63 -31.63 -26.82
C GLU A 207 -37.68 -31.59 -25.62
N ARG A 208 -36.60 -30.82 -25.75
CA ARG A 208 -35.85 -30.24 -24.65
C ARG A 208 -35.60 -28.78 -25.00
N HIS A 209 -36.60 -27.95 -24.71
CA HIS A 209 -36.45 -26.50 -24.58
C HIS A 209 -35.36 -26.19 -23.52
N ILE A 210 -34.09 -26.15 -23.92
CA ILE A 210 -33.05 -25.51 -23.11
C ILE A 210 -33.11 -24.02 -23.43
N ARG A 211 -33.74 -23.30 -22.49
CA ARG A 211 -34.18 -21.91 -22.56
C ARG A 211 -32.97 -20.95 -22.66
N PHE A 212 -33.03 -19.97 -23.57
CA PHE A 212 -32.21 -18.74 -23.52
C PHE A 212 -32.71 -17.75 -22.47
N ASN A 213 -33.06 -18.23 -21.28
CA ASN A 213 -33.59 -17.43 -20.16
C ASN A 213 -32.53 -17.15 -19.07
N SER A 214 -31.23 -17.24 -19.37
CA SER A 214 -30.22 -16.90 -18.36
C SER A 214 -30.25 -15.39 -18.07
N VAL A 215 -30.81 -15.01 -16.93
CA VAL A 215 -30.79 -13.64 -16.38
C VAL A 215 -29.36 -13.24 -15.98
N PHE A 216 -28.50 -14.22 -15.71
CA PHE A 216 -27.12 -14.03 -15.29
C PHE A 216 -26.17 -13.87 -16.49
N GLY A 217 -25.15 -13.02 -16.35
CA GLY A 217 -24.10 -12.83 -17.35
C GLY A 217 -24.42 -11.81 -18.45
N LEU A 218 -25.58 -11.14 -18.39
CA LEU A 218 -26.01 -10.13 -19.34
C LEU A 218 -25.61 -8.71 -18.90
N ALA A 219 -25.31 -7.81 -19.84
CA ALA A 219 -25.00 -6.41 -19.56
C ALA A 219 -26.22 -5.67 -18.98
N LEU A 220 -26.02 -4.76 -18.02
CA LEU A 220 -27.12 -4.04 -17.34
C LEU A 220 -28.05 -3.30 -18.32
N CYS A 221 -27.48 -2.71 -19.36
CA CYS A 221 -28.24 -2.00 -20.40
C CYS A 221 -29.20 -2.89 -21.21
N GLY A 222 -28.97 -4.21 -21.24
CA GLY A 222 -29.84 -5.17 -21.92
C GLY A 222 -30.89 -5.81 -21.02
N GLN A 223 -30.94 -5.46 -19.73
CA GLN A 223 -31.76 -6.15 -18.73
C GLN A 223 -33.03 -5.39 -18.30
N PHE A 224 -33.04 -4.06 -18.43
CA PHE A 224 -34.20 -3.24 -18.06
C PHE A 224 -34.13 -1.87 -18.74
N ASN A 225 -35.28 -1.19 -18.79
CA ASN A 225 -35.39 0.20 -19.22
C ASN A 225 -35.50 1.11 -17.98
N PRO A 226 -34.56 2.06 -17.76
CA PRO A 226 -34.56 2.97 -16.61
C PRO A 226 -35.83 3.83 -16.48
N LYS A 227 -36.57 4.02 -17.58
CA LYS A 227 -37.85 4.76 -17.58
C LYS A 227 -39.02 3.96 -16.99
N GLU A 228 -38.92 2.63 -16.98
CA GLU A 228 -39.97 1.72 -16.50
C GLU A 228 -39.62 1.12 -15.14
N LEU A 229 -38.35 0.77 -14.94
CA LEU A 229 -37.86 0.14 -13.73
C LEU A 229 -36.60 0.85 -13.22
N PHE A 230 -36.47 1.00 -11.90
CA PHE A 230 -35.30 1.63 -11.28
C PHE A 230 -34.04 0.75 -11.27
N ALA A 231 -34.17 -0.56 -11.45
CA ALA A 231 -33.08 -1.53 -11.48
C ALA A 231 -33.52 -2.82 -12.21
N PRO A 232 -32.62 -3.77 -12.54
CA PRO A 232 -33.01 -5.06 -13.10
C PRO A 232 -34.03 -5.79 -12.24
N LYS A 233 -35.01 -6.46 -12.86
CA LYS A 233 -36.13 -7.12 -12.16
C LYS A 233 -35.65 -8.07 -11.05
N LEU A 234 -34.58 -8.83 -11.29
CA LEU A 234 -34.00 -9.72 -10.27
C LEU A 234 -33.47 -8.94 -9.05
N VAL A 235 -32.82 -7.79 -9.27
CA VAL A 235 -32.33 -6.93 -8.19
C VAL A 235 -33.50 -6.40 -7.36
N ILE A 236 -34.57 -5.92 -8.01
CA ILE A 236 -35.76 -5.41 -7.34
C ILE A 236 -36.39 -6.48 -6.45
N LEU A 237 -36.65 -7.68 -6.99
CA LEU A 237 -37.29 -8.77 -6.26
C LEU A 237 -36.43 -9.25 -5.08
N CYS A 238 -35.13 -9.43 -5.28
CA CYS A 238 -34.23 -9.81 -4.18
C CYS A 238 -34.18 -8.74 -3.08
N VAL A 239 -34.07 -7.46 -3.44
CA VAL A 239 -34.03 -6.34 -2.49
C VAL A 239 -35.32 -6.26 -1.67
N GLN A 240 -36.49 -6.33 -2.33
CA GLN A 240 -37.79 -6.28 -1.66
C GLN A 240 -37.96 -7.42 -0.67
N GLU A 241 -37.57 -8.64 -1.05
CA GLU A 241 -37.65 -9.80 -0.16
C GLU A 241 -36.71 -9.66 1.04
N LEU A 242 -35.48 -9.21 0.83
CA LEU A 242 -34.51 -9.01 1.91
C LEU A 242 -34.97 -7.92 2.89
N GLU A 243 -35.56 -6.83 2.40
CA GLU A 243 -36.11 -5.76 3.25
C GLU A 243 -37.35 -6.23 4.02
N SER A 244 -38.26 -6.98 3.38
CA SER A 244 -39.43 -7.58 4.04
C SER A 244 -39.01 -8.50 5.20
N ARG A 245 -37.96 -9.32 4.99
CA ARG A 245 -37.39 -10.18 6.04
C ARG A 245 -36.62 -9.41 7.11
N ALA A 246 -35.98 -8.32 6.74
CA ALA A 246 -35.36 -7.40 7.67
C ALA A 246 -36.41 -6.65 8.53
N LEU A 247 -37.68 -6.64 8.15
CA LEU A 247 -38.76 -6.11 9.01
C LEU A 247 -39.37 -7.21 9.88
N SER A 248 -39.60 -8.40 9.32
CA SER A 248 -40.28 -9.49 10.04
C SER A 248 -39.39 -10.27 11.02
N ASN A 249 -38.08 -10.38 10.76
CA ASN A 249 -37.17 -11.17 11.60
C ASN A 249 -36.14 -10.30 12.34
N SER A 250 -36.46 -9.95 13.59
CA SER A 250 -35.61 -9.15 14.48
C SER A 250 -34.33 -9.86 14.95
N SER A 251 -34.22 -11.18 14.80
CA SER A 251 -33.03 -11.95 15.24
C SER A 251 -31.89 -11.97 14.20
N LEU A 252 -32.17 -11.55 12.97
CA LEU A 252 -31.22 -11.57 11.86
C LEU A 252 -30.17 -10.46 11.99
N ASP A 253 -28.88 -10.80 11.90
CA ASP A 253 -27.80 -9.80 11.79
C ASP A 253 -27.70 -9.31 10.34
N LEU A 254 -28.21 -8.10 10.08
CA LEU A 254 -28.32 -7.57 8.73
C LEU A 254 -26.96 -7.18 8.12
N TYR A 255 -25.95 -6.86 8.93
CA TYR A 255 -24.60 -6.57 8.44
C TYR A 255 -23.86 -7.85 8.01
N LYS A 256 -24.18 -8.99 8.63
CA LYS A 256 -23.64 -10.31 8.25
C LYS A 256 -24.42 -11.01 7.14
N LEU A 257 -25.62 -10.54 6.80
CA LEU A 257 -26.49 -11.11 5.76
C LEU A 257 -25.75 -11.33 4.43
N TYR A 258 -24.97 -10.34 4.00
CA TYR A 258 -24.20 -10.40 2.76
C TYR A 258 -22.86 -11.14 2.90
N ARG A 259 -22.41 -11.48 4.12
CA ARG A 259 -21.16 -12.23 4.36
C ARG A 259 -21.39 -13.74 4.46
N SER A 260 -22.46 -14.15 5.11
CA SER A 260 -22.77 -15.55 5.40
C SER A 260 -23.12 -16.34 4.13
N MET A 261 -22.79 -17.64 4.11
CA MET A 261 -23.11 -18.53 2.99
C MET A 261 -24.40 -19.33 3.26
N PRO A 262 -25.27 -19.51 2.25
CA PRO A 262 -26.44 -20.37 2.36
C PRO A 262 -26.07 -21.86 2.22
N PRO A 263 -26.98 -22.78 2.59
CA PRO A 263 -26.87 -24.19 2.25
C PRO A 263 -26.76 -24.38 0.72
N SER A 264 -25.80 -25.20 0.26
CA SER A 264 -25.42 -25.35 -1.16
C SER A 264 -26.58 -25.83 -2.06
N ASP A 265 -27.49 -26.63 -1.51
CA ASP A 265 -28.58 -27.25 -2.27
C ASP A 265 -29.63 -26.21 -2.72
N GLN A 266 -29.98 -25.27 -1.83
CA GLN A 266 -30.96 -24.20 -2.10
C GLN A 266 -30.47 -23.20 -3.16
N LEU A 267 -29.17 -22.93 -3.21
CA LEU A 267 -28.61 -21.94 -4.13
C LEU A 267 -28.70 -22.39 -5.59
N THR A 268 -28.44 -23.68 -5.83
CA THR A 268 -28.50 -24.27 -7.17
C THR A 268 -29.94 -24.34 -7.65
N GLU A 269 -30.87 -24.74 -6.77
CA GLU A 269 -32.31 -24.79 -7.05
C GLU A 269 -32.87 -23.39 -7.37
N LEU A 270 -32.57 -22.38 -6.55
CA LEU A 270 -33.04 -21.01 -6.78
C LEU A 270 -32.51 -20.44 -8.10
N ARG A 271 -31.22 -20.68 -8.41
CA ARG A 271 -30.64 -20.27 -9.70
C ARG A 271 -31.36 -20.93 -10.87
N GLN A 272 -31.68 -22.22 -10.77
CA GLN A 272 -32.42 -22.94 -11.80
C GLN A 272 -33.82 -22.33 -11.97
N LYS A 273 -34.57 -22.13 -10.89
CA LYS A 273 -35.90 -21.49 -10.93
C LYS A 273 -35.88 -20.09 -11.55
N ILE A 274 -34.85 -19.29 -11.26
CA ILE A 274 -34.66 -17.96 -11.87
C ILE A 274 -34.39 -18.04 -13.37
N ASN A 275 -33.51 -18.95 -13.80
CA ASN A 275 -33.21 -19.18 -15.21
C ASN A 275 -34.39 -19.81 -15.96
N GLU A 276 -35.34 -20.40 -15.24
CA GLU A 276 -36.54 -20.96 -15.80
C GLU A 276 -37.57 -19.87 -16.11
N ASP A 277 -38.03 -19.14 -15.09
CA ASP A 277 -38.94 -18.00 -15.21
C ASP A 277 -38.88 -17.14 -13.94
N LEU A 278 -38.18 -16.00 -14.01
CA LEU A 278 -38.04 -15.06 -12.90
C LEU A 278 -39.39 -14.55 -12.33
N SER A 279 -40.44 -14.51 -13.15
CA SER A 279 -41.73 -13.93 -12.72
C SER A 279 -42.54 -14.88 -11.82
N LYS A 280 -42.18 -16.17 -11.79
CA LYS A 280 -42.87 -17.21 -11.01
C LYS A 280 -42.05 -17.71 -9.81
N VAL A 281 -40.86 -17.14 -9.59
CA VAL A 281 -40.01 -17.54 -8.47
C VAL A 281 -40.60 -16.97 -7.18
N ASP A 282 -41.02 -17.86 -6.29
CA ASP A 282 -41.28 -17.49 -4.90
C ASP A 282 -39.97 -17.53 -4.12
N PHE A 283 -39.56 -16.38 -3.58
CA PHE A 283 -38.34 -16.28 -2.78
C PHE A 283 -38.57 -16.73 -1.34
N SER A 284 -39.84 -16.82 -0.87
CA SER A 284 -40.24 -17.15 0.51
C SER A 284 -39.70 -18.49 0.99
N ASP A 285 -39.62 -19.48 0.09
CA ASP A 285 -39.14 -20.84 0.38
C ASP A 285 -37.62 -20.92 0.65
N PHE A 286 -36.87 -19.89 0.29
CA PHE A 286 -35.42 -19.88 0.37
C PHE A 286 -34.94 -19.09 1.58
N SER A 287 -33.79 -19.45 2.17
CA SER A 287 -33.21 -18.67 3.28
C SER A 287 -32.79 -17.25 2.85
N PRO A 288 -32.82 -16.23 3.75
CA PRO A 288 -32.42 -14.86 3.41
C PRO A 288 -30.96 -14.78 2.94
N TYR A 289 -30.09 -15.64 3.47
CA TYR A 289 -28.70 -15.78 3.02
C TYR A 289 -28.59 -16.29 1.58
N CYS A 290 -29.55 -17.11 1.13
CA CYS A 290 -29.62 -17.62 -0.24
C CYS A 290 -29.96 -16.48 -1.20
N VAL A 291 -30.99 -15.70 -0.89
CA VAL A 291 -31.41 -14.54 -1.68
C VAL A 291 -30.29 -13.49 -1.77
N ALA A 292 -29.66 -13.15 -0.63
CA ALA A 292 -28.52 -12.23 -0.60
C ALA A 292 -27.32 -12.76 -1.41
N THR A 293 -27.12 -14.08 -1.44
CA THR A 293 -26.04 -14.70 -2.23
C THR A 293 -26.34 -14.69 -3.72
N ILE A 294 -27.59 -14.94 -4.13
CA ILE A 294 -28.04 -14.79 -5.51
C ILE A 294 -27.86 -13.34 -5.99
N LEU A 295 -28.24 -12.35 -5.19
CA LEU A 295 -28.06 -10.94 -5.53
C LEU A 295 -26.58 -10.59 -5.73
N LYS A 296 -25.70 -10.97 -4.78
CA LYS A 296 -24.23 -10.79 -4.94
C LYS A 296 -23.70 -11.48 -6.20
N LYS A 297 -24.19 -12.70 -6.45
CA LYS A 297 -23.76 -13.55 -7.57
C LYS A 297 -24.15 -12.92 -8.90
N PHE A 298 -25.37 -12.40 -9.00
CA PHE A 298 -25.84 -11.60 -10.14
C PHE A 298 -24.94 -10.39 -10.39
N LEU A 299 -24.73 -9.54 -9.37
CA LEU A 299 -23.91 -8.32 -9.52
C LEU A 299 -22.46 -8.63 -9.91
N ARG A 300 -21.89 -9.74 -9.41
CA ARG A 300 -20.53 -10.17 -9.73
C ARG A 300 -20.39 -10.70 -11.16
N GLU A 301 -21.43 -11.37 -11.67
CA GLU A 301 -21.52 -11.95 -13.01
C GLU A 301 -21.84 -10.94 -14.11
N LEU A 302 -22.12 -9.67 -13.76
CA LEU A 302 -22.28 -8.62 -14.75
C LEU A 302 -20.99 -8.45 -15.59
N PRO A 303 -21.11 -8.31 -16.93
CA PRO A 303 -19.97 -8.05 -17.82
C PRO A 303 -19.15 -6.82 -17.44
N ASP A 304 -19.83 -5.76 -16.99
CA ASP A 304 -19.22 -4.56 -16.40
C ASP A 304 -19.81 -4.39 -14.98
N PRO A 305 -19.00 -4.19 -13.92
CA PRO A 305 -19.48 -3.85 -12.59
C PRO A 305 -20.50 -2.69 -12.55
N VAL A 306 -21.17 -2.57 -11.41
CA VAL A 306 -22.16 -1.49 -11.19
C VAL A 306 -21.52 -0.12 -11.40
N ILE A 307 -20.30 0.11 -10.87
CA ILE A 307 -19.46 1.24 -11.28
C ILE A 307 -18.61 0.76 -12.46
N PRO A 308 -18.83 1.28 -13.68
CA PRO A 308 -18.17 0.77 -14.87
C PRO A 308 -16.66 0.90 -14.79
N VAL A 309 -15.96 -0.04 -15.42
CA VAL A 309 -14.49 -0.09 -15.47
C VAL A 309 -13.88 1.22 -16.01
N GLN A 310 -14.53 1.90 -16.95
CA GLN A 310 -14.01 3.16 -17.52
C GLN A 310 -14.00 4.32 -16.51
N TRP A 311 -14.76 4.19 -15.42
CA TRP A 311 -14.82 5.17 -14.34
C TRP A 311 -13.92 4.80 -13.16
N TYR A 312 -13.36 3.58 -13.14
CA TYR A 312 -12.57 3.05 -12.03
C TYR A 312 -11.43 3.97 -11.59
N ASP A 313 -10.56 4.37 -12.54
CA ASP A 313 -9.39 5.20 -12.22
C ASP A 313 -9.81 6.57 -11.64
N ARG A 314 -10.91 7.16 -12.12
CA ARG A 314 -11.44 8.44 -11.60
C ARG A 314 -11.94 8.33 -10.17
N PHE A 315 -12.62 7.24 -9.81
CA PHE A 315 -13.04 6.98 -8.44
C PHE A 315 -11.83 6.74 -7.52
N LEU A 316 -10.80 6.07 -8.03
CA LEU A 316 -9.56 5.82 -7.30
C LEU A 316 -8.78 7.12 -7.03
N GLU A 317 -8.63 7.99 -8.02
CA GLU A 317 -8.02 9.31 -7.87
C GLU A 317 -8.79 10.18 -6.86
N ALA A 318 -10.12 10.17 -6.94
CA ALA A 318 -10.96 10.92 -6.01
C ALA A 318 -10.74 10.48 -4.54
N SER A 319 -10.52 9.19 -4.28
CA SER A 319 -10.29 8.67 -2.92
C SER A 319 -9.05 9.22 -2.22
N ARG A 320 -8.08 9.77 -2.98
CA ARG A 320 -6.84 10.39 -2.48
C ARG A 320 -7.04 11.84 -2.01
N LEU A 321 -8.19 12.44 -2.31
CA LEU A 321 -8.53 13.80 -1.89
C LEU A 321 -8.92 13.83 -0.40
N LYS A 322 -8.84 15.03 0.19
CA LYS A 322 -9.36 15.31 1.54
C LYS A 322 -10.88 15.11 1.58
N ASP A 323 -11.42 14.75 2.74
CA ASP A 323 -12.80 14.30 2.91
C ASP A 323 -13.85 15.24 2.28
N ASP A 324 -13.80 16.56 2.53
CA ASP A 324 -14.77 17.52 1.97
C ASP A 324 -14.74 17.59 0.44
N GLN A 325 -13.52 17.61 -0.12
CA GLN A 325 -13.32 17.63 -1.58
C GLN A 325 -13.68 16.28 -2.22
N PHE A 326 -13.46 15.19 -1.49
CA PHE A 326 -13.78 13.85 -1.94
C PHE A 326 -15.30 13.66 -2.06
N ILE A 327 -16.09 14.12 -1.08
CA ILE A 327 -17.56 14.01 -1.11
C ILE A 327 -18.15 14.77 -2.31
N ALA A 328 -17.69 16.01 -2.53
CA ALA A 328 -18.12 16.82 -3.68
C ALA A 328 -17.75 16.17 -5.02
N CYS A 329 -16.53 15.65 -5.13
CA CYS A 329 -16.06 14.96 -6.34
C CYS A 329 -16.84 13.65 -6.58
N LEU A 330 -17.07 12.86 -5.54
CA LEU A 330 -17.79 11.59 -5.60
C LEU A 330 -19.24 11.79 -6.09
N SER A 331 -19.93 12.82 -5.59
CA SER A 331 -21.28 13.18 -6.01
C SER A 331 -21.34 13.52 -7.51
N ARG A 332 -20.36 14.27 -8.01
CA ARG A 332 -20.22 14.57 -9.44
C ARG A 332 -19.98 13.31 -10.26
N LEU A 333 -19.05 12.44 -9.84
CA LEU A 333 -18.74 11.19 -10.55
C LEU A 333 -19.96 10.27 -10.66
N VAL A 334 -20.78 10.17 -9.60
CA VAL A 334 -22.03 9.38 -9.61
C VAL A 334 -23.06 9.97 -10.58
N SER A 335 -23.18 11.31 -10.65
CA SER A 335 -24.08 11.97 -11.59
C SER A 335 -23.69 11.68 -13.05
N ASP A 336 -22.39 11.65 -13.33
CA ASP A 336 -21.85 11.45 -14.66
C ASP A 336 -21.93 9.96 -15.15
N LEU A 337 -22.32 9.02 -14.28
CA LEU A 337 -22.45 7.61 -14.65
C LEU A 337 -23.57 7.37 -15.69
N PRO A 338 -23.42 6.34 -16.57
CA PRO A 338 -24.47 5.93 -17.49
C PRO A 338 -25.79 5.61 -16.76
N GLU A 339 -26.92 5.98 -17.35
CA GLU A 339 -28.24 5.95 -16.71
C GLU A 339 -28.59 4.60 -16.06
N HIS A 340 -28.36 3.49 -16.75
CA HIS A 340 -28.62 2.13 -16.24
C HIS A 340 -27.76 1.78 -15.01
N HIS A 341 -26.49 2.19 -15.03
CA HIS A 341 -25.55 1.98 -13.92
C HIS A 341 -25.87 2.89 -12.74
N ARG A 342 -26.14 4.17 -13.00
CA ARG A 342 -26.53 5.17 -12.00
C ARG A 342 -27.83 4.78 -11.30
N SER A 343 -28.86 4.39 -12.05
CA SER A 343 -30.15 3.96 -11.51
C SER A 343 -30.02 2.71 -10.65
N THR A 344 -29.26 1.71 -11.14
CA THR A 344 -28.99 0.48 -10.37
C THR A 344 -28.19 0.75 -9.10
N LEU A 345 -27.16 1.60 -9.17
CA LEU A 345 -26.36 2.03 -8.02
C LEU A 345 -27.23 2.74 -6.98
N HIS A 346 -28.05 3.69 -7.42
CA HIS A 346 -28.94 4.43 -6.54
C HIS A 346 -29.93 3.51 -5.81
N TYR A 347 -30.57 2.58 -6.54
CA TYR A 347 -31.49 1.62 -5.95
C TYR A 347 -30.82 0.70 -4.91
N LEU A 348 -29.60 0.22 -5.20
CA LEU A 348 -28.82 -0.62 -4.29
C LEU A 348 -28.32 0.16 -3.07
N MET A 349 -27.83 1.39 -3.24
CA MET A 349 -27.37 2.21 -2.11
C MET A 349 -28.52 2.57 -1.18
N ALA A 350 -29.69 2.94 -1.72
CA ALA A 350 -30.89 3.18 -0.92
C ALA A 350 -31.29 1.93 -0.10
N HIS A 351 -31.20 0.74 -0.70
CA HIS A 351 -31.41 -0.52 0.02
C HIS A 351 -30.44 -0.69 1.19
N PHE A 352 -29.13 -0.47 0.99
CA PHE A 352 -28.16 -0.59 2.07
C PHE A 352 -28.35 0.46 3.16
N CYS A 353 -28.79 1.69 2.81
CA CYS A 353 -29.17 2.70 3.79
C CYS A 353 -30.35 2.22 4.66
N ARG A 354 -31.40 1.65 4.06
CA ARG A 354 -32.54 1.07 4.81
C ARG A 354 -32.11 -0.10 5.69
N ILE A 355 -31.26 -0.99 5.20
CA ILE A 355 -30.67 -2.08 6.01
C ILE A 355 -29.92 -1.53 7.23
N CYS A 356 -29.14 -0.47 7.07
CA CYS A 356 -28.45 0.18 8.18
C CYS A 356 -29.43 0.80 9.18
N GLN A 357 -30.49 1.47 8.72
CA GLN A 357 -31.55 2.00 9.59
C GLN A 357 -32.24 0.89 10.39
N TYR A 358 -32.58 -0.25 9.76
CA TYR A 358 -33.20 -1.38 10.43
C TYR A 358 -32.28 -2.00 11.48
N GLN A 359 -30.99 -2.16 11.17
CA GLN A 359 -30.00 -2.69 12.11
C GLN A 359 -29.77 -1.73 13.29
N TYR A 360 -29.77 -0.42 13.03
CA TYR A 360 -29.64 0.62 14.05
C TYR A 360 -30.84 0.62 15.01
N LYS A 361 -32.06 0.52 14.48
CA LYS A 361 -33.30 0.41 15.29
C LYS A 361 -33.30 -0.81 16.23
N ARG A 362 -32.52 -1.85 15.91
CA ARG A 362 -32.34 -3.05 16.74
C ARG A 362 -31.29 -2.88 17.85
N GLY A 363 -30.63 -1.73 17.95
CA GLY A 363 -29.67 -1.38 19.00
C GLY A 363 -28.19 -1.51 18.61
N SER A 364 -27.87 -1.89 17.37
CA SER A 364 -26.48 -1.92 16.88
C SER A 364 -26.09 -0.56 16.32
N LYS A 365 -25.30 0.20 17.09
CA LYS A 365 -24.81 1.54 16.71
C LYS A 365 -23.45 1.52 16.00
N GLU A 366 -22.94 0.34 15.69
CA GLU A 366 -21.66 0.17 15.01
C GLU A 366 -21.78 0.53 13.53
N PRO A 367 -20.72 1.07 12.91
CA PRO A 367 -20.70 1.33 11.48
C PRO A 367 -20.79 0.02 10.67
N PRO A 368 -21.37 0.04 9.46
CA PRO A 368 -21.59 -1.15 8.63
C PRO A 368 -20.31 -1.65 7.93
N THR A 369 -19.18 -1.71 8.63
CA THR A 369 -17.85 -2.03 8.05
C THR A 369 -17.83 -3.39 7.35
N ILE A 370 -18.49 -4.41 7.91
CA ILE A 370 -18.55 -5.75 7.31
C ILE A 370 -19.29 -5.71 5.96
N LEU A 371 -20.38 -4.93 5.89
CA LEU A 371 -21.17 -4.77 4.66
C LEU A 371 -20.32 -4.08 3.58
N VAL A 372 -19.66 -2.98 3.94
CA VAL A 372 -18.76 -2.23 3.04
C VAL A 372 -17.64 -3.11 2.48
N GLN A 373 -16.97 -3.89 3.34
CA GLN A 373 -15.89 -4.80 2.93
C GLN A 373 -16.34 -5.89 1.95
N VAL A 374 -17.58 -6.38 2.06
CA VAL A 374 -18.12 -7.38 1.14
C VAL A 374 -18.48 -6.76 -0.21
N LEU A 375 -19.06 -5.56 -0.21
CA LEU A 375 -19.61 -4.93 -1.40
C LEU A 375 -18.58 -4.19 -2.25
N CYS A 376 -17.48 -3.70 -1.66
CA CYS A 376 -16.53 -2.85 -2.36
C CYS A 376 -15.98 -3.48 -3.65
N HIS A 377 -15.60 -4.76 -3.62
CA HIS A 377 -15.09 -5.50 -4.78
C HIS A 377 -16.19 -6.03 -5.73
N ILE A 378 -17.46 -5.94 -5.33
CA ILE A 378 -18.60 -6.29 -6.21
C ILE A 378 -18.95 -5.06 -7.06
N PHE A 379 -18.95 -3.88 -6.44
CA PHE A 379 -19.37 -2.62 -7.06
C PHE A 379 -18.25 -1.97 -7.86
N LEU A 380 -17.01 -2.08 -7.41
CA LEU A 380 -15.85 -1.44 -8.01
C LEU A 380 -14.76 -2.48 -8.29
N ARG A 381 -14.34 -2.58 -9.55
CA ARG A 381 -13.24 -3.45 -9.99
C ARG A 381 -12.43 -2.73 -11.08
N PRO A 382 -11.09 -2.84 -11.08
CA PRO A 382 -10.25 -2.38 -12.17
C PRO A 382 -10.60 -3.15 -13.45
N PRO A 383 -10.13 -2.66 -14.62
CA PRO A 383 -10.13 -3.46 -15.83
C PRO A 383 -9.47 -4.82 -15.57
N TRP A 384 -9.96 -5.88 -16.22
CA TRP A 384 -9.47 -7.23 -15.98
C TRP A 384 -7.98 -7.39 -16.30
N GLU A 385 -7.45 -6.59 -17.25
CA GLU A 385 -6.02 -6.51 -17.56
C GLU A 385 -5.17 -6.09 -16.34
N ARG A 386 -5.80 -5.39 -15.39
CA ARG A 386 -5.19 -4.85 -14.18
C ARG A 386 -5.83 -5.42 -12.91
N ILE A 387 -6.39 -6.64 -12.94
CA ILE A 387 -7.17 -7.21 -11.82
C ILE A 387 -6.40 -7.28 -10.48
N ILE A 388 -5.08 -7.37 -10.53
CA ILE A 388 -4.22 -7.38 -9.33
C ILE A 388 -4.36 -6.07 -8.54
N GLN A 389 -4.71 -4.96 -9.21
CA GLN A 389 -5.02 -3.69 -8.57
C GLN A 389 -6.17 -3.78 -7.56
N VAL A 390 -7.04 -4.81 -7.63
CA VAL A 390 -8.06 -5.08 -6.60
C VAL A 390 -7.41 -5.24 -5.23
N VAL A 391 -6.31 -5.98 -5.16
CA VAL A 391 -5.61 -6.30 -3.89
C VAL A 391 -4.79 -5.10 -3.41
N TYR A 392 -4.13 -4.38 -4.32
CA TYR A 392 -3.33 -3.21 -3.94
C TYR A 392 -4.19 -2.02 -3.53
N ASN A 393 -5.37 -1.86 -4.11
CA ASN A 393 -6.26 -0.73 -3.84
C ASN A 393 -7.45 -1.11 -2.95
N THR A 394 -7.40 -2.23 -2.23
CA THR A 394 -8.50 -2.69 -1.35
C THR A 394 -8.92 -1.59 -0.34
N GLU A 395 -7.98 -0.89 0.27
CA GLU A 395 -8.27 0.19 1.22
C GLU A 395 -9.01 1.36 0.55
N ALA A 396 -8.60 1.73 -0.66
CA ALA A 396 -9.28 2.75 -1.45
C ALA A 396 -10.69 2.30 -1.85
N HIS A 397 -10.88 1.03 -2.24
CA HIS A 397 -12.21 0.47 -2.54
C HIS A 397 -13.13 0.50 -1.33
N ILE A 398 -12.62 0.16 -0.15
CA ILE A 398 -13.36 0.26 1.12
C ILE A 398 -13.74 1.72 1.37
N ARG A 399 -12.79 2.65 1.27
CA ARG A 399 -13.04 4.09 1.48
C ARG A 399 -14.07 4.65 0.50
N ILE A 400 -13.99 4.30 -0.79
CA ILE A 400 -14.97 4.73 -1.80
C ILE A 400 -16.37 4.19 -1.45
N MET A 401 -16.48 2.90 -1.14
CA MET A 401 -17.75 2.27 -0.80
C MET A 401 -18.34 2.83 0.51
N GLU A 402 -17.49 3.11 1.50
CA GLU A 402 -17.86 3.73 2.77
C GLU A 402 -18.40 5.15 2.55
N PHE A 403 -17.69 5.99 1.77
CA PHE A 403 -18.13 7.35 1.50
C PHE A 403 -19.38 7.40 0.61
N LEU A 404 -19.51 6.48 -0.36
CA LEU A 404 -20.74 6.33 -1.13
C LEU A 404 -21.91 6.01 -0.21
N LEU A 405 -21.75 5.09 0.73
CA LEU A 405 -22.81 4.72 1.66
C LEU A 405 -23.13 5.87 2.63
N LEU A 406 -22.13 6.44 3.31
CA LEU A 406 -22.31 7.38 4.42
C LEU A 406 -22.68 8.81 4.00
N TYR A 407 -22.15 9.30 2.87
CA TYR A 407 -22.29 10.69 2.45
C TYR A 407 -23.03 10.87 1.11
N GLY A 408 -23.38 9.77 0.43
CA GLY A 408 -24.15 9.84 -0.81
C GLY A 408 -25.63 10.17 -0.56
N ASP A 409 -26.22 10.96 -1.46
CA ASP A 409 -27.66 11.26 -1.43
C ASP A 409 -28.45 10.20 -2.22
N TRP A 410 -29.02 9.24 -1.49
CA TRP A 410 -29.80 8.12 -2.04
C TRP A 410 -31.29 8.20 -1.71
N GLY A 411 -31.78 9.36 -1.25
CA GLY A 411 -33.16 9.53 -0.81
C GLY A 411 -33.51 8.90 0.54
N GLU A 412 -32.52 8.38 1.27
CA GLU A 412 -32.67 7.74 2.58
C GLU A 412 -31.70 8.38 3.59
N ARG A 413 -32.20 8.77 4.78
CA ARG A 413 -31.34 9.36 5.82
C ARG A 413 -30.67 8.28 6.66
N LEU A 414 -29.34 8.27 6.71
CA LEU A 414 -28.59 7.35 7.58
C LEU A 414 -28.59 7.79 9.05
N PRO A 415 -28.59 6.85 10.00
CA PRO A 415 -28.41 7.15 11.41
C PRO A 415 -26.96 7.51 11.74
N GLU A 416 -26.77 8.25 12.84
CA GLU A 416 -25.43 8.61 13.33
C GLU A 416 -24.80 7.41 14.07
N PHE A 417 -23.73 6.85 13.48
CA PHE A 417 -23.01 5.70 14.00
C PHE A 417 -22.01 6.12 15.09
N ALA A 418 -21.70 5.21 16.01
CA ALA A 418 -20.68 5.43 17.03
C ALA A 418 -19.27 5.46 16.40
N SER A 419 -18.42 6.37 16.89
CA SER A 419 -17.01 6.49 16.46
C SER A 419 -16.26 5.19 16.72
N ALA A 420 -15.38 4.78 15.79
CA ALA A 420 -14.60 3.56 15.95
C ALA A 420 -13.73 3.62 17.21
N PRO A 421 -13.74 2.58 18.08
CA PRO A 421 -12.86 2.54 19.25
C PRO A 421 -11.39 2.45 18.80
N ALA A 422 -10.53 3.28 19.40
CA ALA A 422 -9.10 3.32 19.10
C ALA A 422 -8.45 1.94 19.32
N LEU A 423 -7.85 1.39 18.26
CA LEU A 423 -7.21 0.08 18.33
C LEU A 423 -5.83 0.17 19.02
N PRO A 424 -5.49 -0.77 19.94
CA PRO A 424 -4.14 -0.87 20.49
C PRO A 424 -3.16 -1.50 19.48
N PRO A 425 -1.87 -1.11 19.47
CA PRO A 425 -0.90 -1.55 18.47
C PRO A 425 -0.47 -3.03 18.64
N ARG A 426 -0.55 -3.80 17.55
CA ARG A 426 -0.13 -5.21 17.44
C ARG A 426 1.38 -5.34 17.19
N LYS A 427 2.06 -6.19 17.97
CA LYS A 427 3.47 -6.57 17.79
C LYS A 427 3.62 -7.77 16.85
N VAL A 428 4.60 -7.71 15.95
CA VAL A 428 5.01 -8.80 15.04
C VAL A 428 6.24 -9.50 15.63
N SER A 429 6.23 -10.82 15.63
CA SER A 429 7.22 -11.73 16.20
C SER A 429 8.10 -12.38 15.13
N ARG A 430 9.43 -12.40 15.31
CA ARG A 430 10.39 -13.33 14.65
C ARG A 430 11.55 -13.59 15.63
N VAL A 431 11.68 -14.81 16.18
CA VAL A 431 12.50 -15.97 15.74
C VAL A 431 13.99 -15.63 15.62
N GLY A 432 14.78 -16.13 16.58
CA GLY A 432 16.19 -15.81 16.77
C GLY A 432 17.18 -16.79 16.18
N THR A 433 18.47 -16.48 16.36
CA THR A 433 19.58 -17.43 16.27
C THR A 433 20.78 -16.87 17.06
N ASN A 434 21.27 -17.64 18.03
CA ASN A 434 22.46 -17.36 18.87
C ASN A 434 23.77 -17.60 18.09
N PRO A 435 24.92 -17.07 18.56
CA PRO A 435 25.78 -17.85 19.46
C PRO A 435 26.35 -17.09 20.68
N PHE A 436 26.59 -17.87 21.73
CA PHE A 436 27.19 -17.59 23.05
C PHE A 436 28.62 -17.03 23.01
N ILE A 437 28.99 -16.18 23.99
CA ILE A 437 30.27 -16.23 24.74
C ILE A 437 30.03 -15.72 26.18
N ILE A 438 30.49 -16.50 27.19
CA ILE A 438 30.59 -16.16 28.62
C ILE A 438 32.07 -15.85 28.92
N PRO A 439 32.38 -14.83 29.73
CA PRO A 439 33.27 -15.03 30.89
C PRO A 439 32.64 -14.41 32.15
N GLU A 440 32.39 -15.24 33.16
CA GLU A 440 33.24 -15.44 34.35
C GLU A 440 33.25 -14.27 35.33
N THR A 441 32.69 -14.60 36.49
CA THR A 441 32.52 -13.86 37.74
C THR A 441 33.83 -13.47 38.39
N GLU A 442 33.95 -12.22 38.83
CA GLU A 442 34.70 -11.89 40.05
C GLU A 442 33.85 -11.02 40.98
N SER A 443 33.75 -11.53 42.20
CA SER A 443 33.06 -11.00 43.36
C SER A 443 33.74 -9.74 43.90
N THR A 444 32.95 -8.76 44.34
CA THR A 444 33.41 -7.83 45.39
C THR A 444 32.27 -7.50 46.33
N SER A 445 32.55 -7.70 47.60
CA SER A 445 31.67 -7.54 48.75
C SER A 445 31.77 -6.12 49.33
N ILE A 446 30.61 -5.61 49.77
CA ILE A 446 30.39 -4.57 50.81
C ILE A 446 30.35 -3.09 50.37
N ASN A 447 29.15 -2.49 50.45
CA ASN A 447 28.91 -1.30 51.30
C ASN A 447 27.40 -1.02 51.46
N SER A 448 26.91 -1.23 52.67
CA SER A 448 25.53 -1.04 53.10
C SER A 448 25.30 0.41 53.54
N SER A 449 25.02 1.30 52.57
CA SER A 449 24.21 2.54 52.72
C SER A 449 24.22 3.36 51.41
N GLN A 450 23.81 2.76 50.29
CA GLN A 450 23.56 3.51 49.06
C GLN A 450 22.18 4.19 49.14
N SER A 451 22.14 5.50 48.89
CA SER A 451 20.89 6.21 48.68
C SER A 451 20.25 5.74 47.36
N LEU A 452 18.92 5.76 47.24
CA LEU A 452 18.22 5.31 46.03
C LEU A 452 18.64 6.09 44.78
N LEU A 453 19.05 7.35 44.95
CA LEU A 453 19.50 8.24 43.87
C LEU A 453 20.90 7.90 43.36
N ASP A 454 21.76 7.34 44.21
CA ASP A 454 23.13 6.95 43.85
C ASP A 454 23.20 5.54 43.22
N ALA A 455 22.05 4.86 43.10
CA ALA A 455 21.99 3.52 42.56
C ALA A 455 22.13 3.54 41.03
N GLU A 456 23.16 2.87 40.51
CA GLU A 456 23.46 2.74 39.08
C GLU A 456 22.25 2.33 38.22
N TRP A 457 21.34 1.50 38.76
CA TRP A 457 20.18 0.93 38.08
C TRP A 457 18.89 1.77 38.24
N TYR A 458 18.92 2.87 38.98
CA TYR A 458 17.78 3.75 39.19
C TYR A 458 17.78 4.89 38.15
N TRP A 459 16.70 4.98 37.38
CA TRP A 459 16.57 5.91 36.24
C TRP A 459 15.49 6.98 36.43
N GLY A 460 14.93 7.13 37.64
CA GLY A 460 13.93 8.16 37.95
C GLY A 460 12.68 8.11 37.06
N ASP A 461 12.30 9.25 36.47
CA ASP A 461 11.09 9.44 35.66
C ASP A 461 11.23 9.03 34.17
N ILE A 462 12.13 8.09 33.85
CA ILE A 462 12.29 7.57 32.48
C ILE A 462 10.98 6.97 31.93
N THR A 463 10.69 7.24 30.66
CA THR A 463 9.46 6.76 30.02
C THR A 463 9.52 5.26 29.71
N ARG A 464 8.34 4.66 29.50
CA ARG A 464 8.24 3.22 29.19
C ARG A 464 8.91 2.86 27.87
N ASP A 465 8.92 3.78 26.92
CA ASP A 465 9.49 3.56 25.59
C ASP A 465 11.02 3.66 25.62
N GLU A 466 11.58 4.61 26.36
CA GLU A 466 13.03 4.72 26.58
C GLU A 466 13.59 3.51 27.34
N VAL A 467 12.90 3.02 28.37
CA VAL A 467 13.27 1.77 29.06
C VAL A 467 13.28 0.58 28.11
N LYS A 468 12.30 0.52 27.22
CA LYS A 468 12.21 -0.56 26.23
C LYS A 468 13.36 -0.48 25.24
N GLU A 469 13.74 0.72 24.79
CA GLU A 469 14.90 0.94 23.94
C GLU A 469 16.20 0.51 24.64
N LYS A 470 16.42 0.93 25.90
CA LYS A 470 17.61 0.57 26.69
C LYS A 470 17.72 -0.92 26.99
N LEU A 471 16.59 -1.64 27.05
CA LEU A 471 16.53 -3.10 27.24
C LEU A 471 16.40 -3.88 25.91
N THR A 472 16.48 -3.19 24.76
CA THR A 472 16.53 -3.84 23.44
C THR A 472 17.91 -4.45 23.25
N ASP A 473 17.98 -5.68 22.73
CA ASP A 473 19.24 -6.42 22.51
C ASP A 473 20.13 -6.71 23.74
N THR A 474 19.61 -6.51 24.97
CA THR A 474 20.31 -6.91 26.21
C THR A 474 20.02 -8.37 26.61
N PRO A 475 20.90 -9.05 27.37
CA PRO A 475 20.67 -10.41 27.83
C PRO A 475 19.54 -10.52 28.86
N ASP A 476 19.11 -11.76 29.12
CA ASP A 476 18.15 -12.05 30.19
C ASP A 476 18.79 -11.81 31.56
N GLY A 477 18.01 -11.26 32.50
CA GLY A 477 18.50 -10.80 33.80
C GLY A 477 18.95 -9.35 33.80
N THR A 478 18.92 -8.67 32.64
CA THR A 478 19.11 -7.22 32.58
C THR A 478 17.91 -6.48 33.18
N PHE A 479 18.18 -5.50 34.04
CA PHE A 479 17.13 -4.81 34.77
C PHE A 479 17.44 -3.34 35.05
N LEU A 480 16.38 -2.56 35.28
CA LEU A 480 16.43 -1.19 35.78
C LEU A 480 15.17 -0.84 36.57
N VAL A 481 15.25 0.16 37.45
CA VAL A 481 14.13 0.65 38.26
C VAL A 481 13.80 2.10 37.89
N ARG A 482 12.51 2.39 37.76
CA ARG A 482 11.98 3.72 37.47
C ARG A 482 10.79 4.06 38.36
N ASN A 483 10.36 5.31 38.35
CA ASN A 483 9.14 5.76 39.00
C ASN A 483 7.90 5.17 38.29
N ALA A 484 6.89 4.78 39.06
CA ALA A 484 5.61 4.35 38.50
C ALA A 484 4.86 5.57 37.93
N SER A 485 4.14 5.36 36.83
CA SER A 485 3.39 6.42 36.14
C SER A 485 2.13 6.88 36.91
N ASN A 486 1.81 6.23 38.04
CA ASN A 486 0.69 6.59 38.90
C ASN A 486 1.20 7.42 40.10
N LYS A 487 0.50 8.50 40.45
CA LYS A 487 0.89 9.52 41.45
C LYS A 487 0.99 9.06 42.92
N ASN A 488 1.15 7.76 43.19
CA ASN A 488 1.16 7.18 44.54
C ASN A 488 2.57 6.86 45.09
N GLY A 489 3.65 7.33 44.45
CA GLY A 489 5.02 7.11 44.95
C GLY A 489 5.48 5.65 44.90
N GLU A 490 4.91 4.85 43.99
CA GLU A 490 5.31 3.46 43.74
C GLU A 490 6.47 3.40 42.73
N TYR A 491 7.29 2.35 42.77
CA TYR A 491 8.38 2.13 41.81
C TYR A 491 8.06 0.96 40.88
N THR A 492 8.64 0.95 39.69
CA THR A 492 8.52 -0.15 38.72
C THR A 492 9.90 -0.71 38.37
N LEU A 493 10.11 -1.98 38.68
CA LEU A 493 11.26 -2.76 38.24
C LEU A 493 10.94 -3.36 36.86
N THR A 494 11.78 -3.06 35.87
CA THR A 494 11.70 -3.69 34.55
C THR A 494 12.86 -4.65 34.39
N LEU A 495 12.56 -5.91 34.15
CA LEU A 495 13.48 -7.04 34.06
C LEU A 495 13.30 -7.70 32.69
N LYS A 496 14.38 -8.12 32.04
CA LYS A 496 14.30 -8.94 30.83
C LYS A 496 14.37 -10.43 31.16
N LYS A 497 13.35 -11.19 30.75
CA LYS A 497 13.29 -12.65 30.88
C LYS A 497 12.61 -13.28 29.67
N ASP A 498 13.22 -14.32 29.12
CA ASP A 498 12.79 -15.04 27.92
C ASP A 498 12.62 -14.09 26.72
N GLY A 499 13.51 -13.09 26.60
CA GLY A 499 13.42 -12.05 25.58
C GLY A 499 12.26 -11.06 25.74
N ALA A 500 11.49 -11.13 26.84
CA ALA A 500 10.39 -10.23 27.14
C ALA A 500 10.68 -9.36 28.37
N ASN A 501 10.32 -8.07 28.27
CA ASN A 501 10.40 -7.16 29.41
C ASN A 501 9.24 -7.45 30.37
N LYS A 502 9.55 -7.97 31.56
CA LYS A 502 8.65 -8.18 32.69
C LYS A 502 8.67 -6.94 33.57
N LEU A 503 7.49 -6.37 33.80
CA LEU A 503 7.31 -5.23 34.70
C LEU A 503 6.80 -5.73 36.03
N ILE A 504 7.52 -5.43 37.10
CA ILE A 504 7.19 -5.80 38.47
C ILE A 504 6.99 -4.50 39.25
N ARG A 505 5.83 -4.38 39.90
CA ARG A 505 5.51 -3.20 40.70
C ARG A 505 6.06 -3.36 42.12
N ILE A 506 6.77 -2.35 42.59
CA ILE A 506 7.29 -2.27 43.96
C ILE A 506 6.33 -1.37 44.74
N CYS A 507 5.62 -1.98 45.68
CA CYS A 507 4.66 -1.29 46.54
C CYS A 507 5.33 -0.93 47.88
N HIS A 508 4.80 0.10 48.54
CA HIS A 508 5.30 0.59 49.83
C HIS A 508 4.14 0.81 50.83
N ARG A 509 4.30 0.32 52.06
CA ARG A 509 3.35 0.56 53.17
C ARG A 509 4.11 0.56 54.51
N ASN A 510 3.86 1.55 55.35
CA ASN A 510 4.48 1.70 56.69
C ASN A 510 6.03 1.69 56.70
N GLY A 511 6.69 2.30 55.70
CA GLY A 511 8.16 2.35 55.65
C GLY A 511 8.81 1.07 55.12
N LYS A 512 8.02 0.09 54.65
CA LYS A 512 8.51 -1.18 54.10
C LYS A 512 8.12 -1.35 52.64
N TYR A 513 9.01 -2.00 51.87
CA TYR A 513 8.90 -2.21 50.44
C TYR A 513 8.80 -3.71 50.11
N GLY A 514 8.11 -4.03 49.00
CA GLY A 514 8.05 -5.40 48.47
C GLY A 514 7.16 -5.54 47.24
N PHE A 515 7.16 -6.73 46.64
CA PHE A 515 6.36 -7.04 45.44
C PHE A 515 4.92 -7.50 45.77
N SER A 516 4.69 -8.07 46.96
CA SER A 516 3.38 -8.47 47.49
C SER A 516 3.38 -8.43 49.02
N GLU A 517 2.21 -8.32 49.66
CA GLU A 517 2.10 -8.39 51.13
C GLU A 517 2.46 -9.81 51.63
N PRO A 518 3.20 -9.95 52.75
CA PRO A 518 3.72 -8.90 53.64
C PRO A 518 5.00 -8.22 53.12
N PHE A 519 5.11 -6.89 53.27
CA PHE A 519 6.31 -6.13 52.88
C PHE A 519 7.43 -6.32 53.92
N THR A 520 8.55 -6.91 53.49
CA THR A 520 9.63 -7.34 54.40
C THR A 520 10.86 -6.43 54.37
N TYR A 521 11.07 -5.63 53.33
CA TYR A 521 12.32 -4.89 53.10
C TYR A 521 12.22 -3.43 53.55
N SER A 522 13.33 -2.86 54.03
CA SER A 522 13.38 -1.50 54.59
C SER A 522 13.62 -0.44 53.52
N SER A 523 14.20 -0.83 52.38
CA SER A 523 14.43 0.05 51.22
C SER A 523 14.31 -0.70 49.89
N VAL A 524 14.13 0.05 48.80
CA VAL A 524 14.17 -0.50 47.43
C VAL A 524 15.56 -1.04 47.09
N VAL A 525 16.62 -0.43 47.61
CA VAL A 525 18.00 -0.88 47.42
C VAL A 525 18.21 -2.27 48.03
N GLU A 526 17.72 -2.48 49.26
CA GLU A 526 17.77 -3.77 49.95
C GLU A 526 16.95 -4.84 49.22
N LEU A 527 15.77 -4.48 48.71
CA LEU A 527 14.92 -5.37 47.89
C LEU A 527 15.68 -5.83 46.64
N ILE A 528 16.25 -4.90 45.87
CA ILE A 528 16.98 -5.23 44.64
C ILE A 528 18.23 -6.04 44.95
N GLN A 529 18.99 -5.68 45.98
CA GLN A 529 20.20 -6.40 46.39
C GLN A 529 19.89 -7.83 46.85
N PHE A 530 18.75 -8.06 47.51
CA PHE A 530 18.30 -9.40 47.85
C PHE A 530 18.03 -10.24 46.59
N TYR A 531 17.28 -9.70 45.62
CA TYR A 531 16.95 -10.39 44.36
C TYR A 531 18.09 -10.40 43.31
N ARG A 532 19.22 -9.73 43.58
CA ARG A 532 20.50 -10.00 42.89
C ARG A 532 21.06 -11.36 43.30
N ASN A 533 20.93 -11.71 44.58
CA ASN A 533 21.51 -12.93 45.15
C ASN A 533 20.53 -14.12 45.11
N VAL A 534 19.23 -13.84 45.23
CA VAL A 534 18.13 -14.82 45.29
C VAL A 534 17.28 -14.74 44.03
N SER A 535 16.87 -15.89 43.48
CA SER A 535 16.02 -15.93 42.28
C SER A 535 14.62 -15.36 42.57
N LEU A 536 14.06 -14.65 41.60
CA LEU A 536 12.69 -14.15 41.65
C LEU A 536 11.63 -15.27 41.61
N SER A 537 12.04 -16.54 41.50
CA SER A 537 11.18 -17.71 41.65
C SER A 537 10.47 -17.77 43.00
N GLN A 538 11.06 -17.21 44.07
CA GLN A 538 10.43 -17.09 45.38
C GLN A 538 9.17 -16.21 45.36
N TYR A 539 9.14 -15.20 44.48
CA TYR A 539 7.98 -14.33 44.29
C TYR A 539 6.99 -14.93 43.27
N ASN A 540 7.50 -15.42 42.14
CA ASN A 540 6.69 -16.05 41.11
C ASN A 540 7.45 -17.22 40.47
N PRO A 541 6.95 -18.46 40.55
CA PRO A 541 7.61 -19.62 39.94
C PRO A 541 7.89 -19.46 38.44
N GLY A 542 7.08 -18.67 37.72
CA GLY A 542 7.29 -18.33 36.31
C GLY A 542 8.42 -17.33 36.06
N LEU A 543 9.03 -16.75 37.10
CA LEU A 543 10.14 -15.79 37.05
C LEU A 543 11.40 -16.36 37.73
N ASP A 544 11.79 -17.60 37.40
CA ASP A 544 13.09 -18.12 37.80
C ASP A 544 14.25 -17.42 37.08
N ILE A 545 14.65 -16.27 37.59
CA ILE A 545 15.79 -15.48 37.12
C ILE A 545 16.23 -14.53 38.24
N LYS A 546 17.53 -14.26 38.32
CA LYS A 546 18.12 -13.28 39.24
C LYS A 546 18.26 -11.91 38.55
N LEU A 547 18.38 -10.86 39.34
CA LEU A 547 18.74 -9.53 38.84
C LEU A 547 20.26 -9.50 38.57
N LEU A 548 20.67 -9.83 37.35
CA LEU A 548 22.08 -10.07 37.01
C LEU A 548 22.78 -8.82 36.48
N TYR A 549 22.17 -8.14 35.51
CA TYR A 549 22.85 -7.07 34.76
C TYR A 549 22.14 -5.71 34.97
N PRO A 550 22.62 -4.86 35.88
CA PRO A 550 22.07 -3.52 36.03
C PRO A 550 22.35 -2.67 34.79
N VAL A 551 21.33 -2.01 34.26
CA VAL A 551 21.55 -0.96 33.25
C VAL A 551 22.01 0.29 33.97
N SER A 552 23.32 0.55 33.94
CA SER A 552 23.92 1.74 34.55
C SER A 552 23.43 3.01 33.84
N HIS A 553 22.94 3.99 34.60
CA HIS A 553 22.76 5.35 34.08
C HIS A 553 24.09 6.09 33.92
N PHE A 554 25.16 5.64 34.58
CA PHE A 554 26.53 6.08 34.34
C PHE A 554 27.10 5.31 33.14
N ASN A 555 26.80 5.75 31.92
CA ASN A 555 27.47 5.20 30.73
C ASN A 555 28.86 5.85 30.59
N GLN A 556 29.92 5.02 30.59
CA GLN A 556 31.33 5.44 30.50
C GLN A 556 31.68 6.33 29.27
N GLU A 557 30.84 6.39 28.23
CA GLU A 557 31.03 7.32 27.10
C GLU A 557 30.70 8.79 27.47
N GLU A 558 29.79 9.05 28.41
CA GLU A 558 29.43 10.42 28.81
C GLU A 558 30.52 11.13 29.63
N GLU A 559 31.36 10.39 30.37
CA GLU A 559 32.55 10.94 31.04
C GLU A 559 33.63 11.38 30.05
N THR A 560 33.80 10.66 28.94
CA THR A 560 34.71 11.12 27.86
C THR A 560 34.16 12.34 27.13
N ALA A 561 32.84 12.46 26.99
CA ALA A 561 32.23 13.67 26.48
C ALA A 561 32.45 14.83 27.45
N SER A 562 32.17 14.65 28.75
CA SER A 562 32.35 15.63 29.84
C SER A 562 33.71 16.33 29.83
N THR A 563 34.79 15.60 29.56
CA THR A 563 36.17 16.12 29.56
C THR A 563 36.63 16.73 28.22
N THR A 564 35.88 16.56 27.13
CA THR A 564 36.29 17.02 25.80
C THR A 564 35.78 18.43 25.49
N ASP A 565 36.70 19.31 25.07
CA ASP A 565 36.44 20.67 24.59
C ASP A 565 35.36 20.70 23.47
N LEU A 566 34.44 21.67 23.53
CA LEU A 566 33.29 21.83 22.62
C LEU A 566 33.73 21.89 21.16
N THR A 567 34.86 22.53 20.89
CA THR A 567 35.44 22.66 19.54
C THR A 567 35.93 21.31 19.01
N LYS A 568 36.51 20.46 19.85
CA LYS A 568 36.97 19.11 19.45
C LYS A 568 35.80 18.15 19.18
N LEU A 569 34.66 18.35 19.85
CA LEU A 569 33.43 17.60 19.55
C LEU A 569 32.80 18.05 18.23
N ALA A 570 32.80 19.36 17.97
CA ALA A 570 32.32 19.92 16.71
C ALA A 570 33.18 19.46 15.51
N THR A 571 34.51 19.43 15.63
CA THR A 571 35.39 18.91 14.57
C THR A 571 35.16 17.42 14.32
N LYS A 572 35.06 16.59 15.37
CA LYS A 572 34.78 15.16 15.22
C LYS A 572 33.42 14.90 14.59
N LEU A 573 32.39 15.68 14.94
CA LEU A 573 31.08 15.58 14.29
C LEU A 573 31.17 15.90 12.80
N LEU A 574 31.94 16.92 12.42
CA LEU A 574 32.13 17.32 11.03
C LEU A 574 32.90 16.24 10.24
N ASP A 575 33.94 15.64 10.82
CA ASP A 575 34.69 14.55 10.20
C ASP A 575 33.81 13.33 9.94
N ILE A 576 33.00 12.93 10.93
CA ILE A 576 32.04 11.82 10.82
C ILE A 576 30.95 12.15 9.80
N HIS A 577 30.47 13.39 9.77
CA HIS A 577 29.49 13.83 8.79
C HIS A 577 30.04 13.78 7.36
N ASN A 578 31.26 14.28 7.16
CA ASN A 578 31.93 14.26 5.86
C ASN A 578 32.18 12.83 5.37
N ASP A 579 32.62 11.93 6.25
CA ASP A 579 32.81 10.52 5.90
C ASP A 579 31.46 9.84 5.58
N TYR A 580 30.42 10.12 6.37
CA TYR A 580 29.06 9.66 6.10
C TYR A 580 28.55 10.11 4.73
N VAL A 581 28.70 11.40 4.38
CA VAL A 581 28.28 11.95 3.09
C VAL A 581 29.10 11.34 1.94
N SER A 582 30.42 11.21 2.12
CA SER A 582 31.32 10.60 1.13
C SER A 582 30.96 9.14 0.85
N LYS A 583 30.75 8.33 1.90
CA LYS A 583 30.33 6.92 1.81
C LYS A 583 28.94 6.75 1.21
N THR A 584 28.01 7.64 1.55
CA THR A 584 26.66 7.65 0.96
C THR A 584 26.71 7.96 -0.53
N LYS A 585 27.50 8.97 -0.95
CA LYS A 585 27.69 9.30 -2.36
C LYS A 585 28.36 8.17 -3.15
N MET A 586 29.34 7.49 -2.57
CA MET A 586 29.95 6.28 -3.16
C MET A 586 28.91 5.17 -3.34
N PHE A 587 28.05 4.94 -2.35
CA PHE A 587 26.99 3.94 -2.42
C PHE A 587 25.94 4.28 -3.49
N GLU A 588 25.55 5.55 -3.61
CA GLU A 588 24.64 6.02 -4.66
C GLU A 588 25.22 5.75 -6.06
N GLY A 589 26.48 6.11 -6.30
CA GLY A 589 27.15 5.84 -7.58
C GLY A 589 27.24 4.34 -7.91
N LEU A 590 27.61 3.50 -6.94
CA LEU A 590 27.63 2.04 -7.11
C LEU A 590 26.22 1.47 -7.39
N SER A 591 25.18 2.03 -6.79
CA SER A 591 23.79 1.62 -7.02
C SER A 591 23.28 1.99 -8.42
N GLU A 592 23.69 3.14 -8.94
CA GLU A 592 23.41 3.54 -10.33
C GLU A 592 24.12 2.61 -11.33
N ASP A 593 25.41 2.35 -11.10
CA ASP A 593 26.20 1.41 -11.90
C ASP A 593 25.61 0.00 -11.86
N PHE A 594 25.22 -0.48 -10.68
CA PHE A 594 24.56 -1.78 -10.49
C PHE A 594 23.30 -1.89 -11.35
N SER A 595 22.45 -0.87 -11.32
CA SER A 595 21.20 -0.83 -12.08
C SER A 595 21.46 -0.78 -13.59
N ARG A 596 22.44 0.02 -14.03
CA ARG A 596 22.83 0.12 -15.44
C ARG A 596 23.37 -1.20 -15.99
N ILE A 597 24.32 -1.82 -15.29
CA ILE A 597 24.89 -3.10 -15.69
C ILE A 597 23.85 -4.22 -15.66
N ALA A 598 22.94 -4.23 -14.68
CA ALA A 598 21.84 -5.19 -14.64
C ALA A 598 20.97 -5.11 -15.90
N HIS A 599 20.66 -3.89 -16.36
CA HIS A 599 19.92 -3.67 -17.61
C HIS A 599 20.70 -4.16 -18.84
N GLU A 600 21.98 -3.80 -18.96
CA GLU A 600 22.84 -4.22 -20.07
C GLU A 600 22.99 -5.75 -20.15
N VAL A 601 23.19 -6.41 -19.00
CA VAL A 601 23.25 -7.88 -18.92
C VAL A 601 21.95 -8.51 -19.41
N ASN A 602 20.79 -7.96 -19.04
CA ASN A 602 19.50 -8.48 -19.46
C ASN A 602 19.31 -8.34 -20.98
N LEU A 603 19.67 -7.18 -21.55
CA LEU A 603 19.62 -6.96 -23.00
C LEU A 603 20.54 -7.94 -23.76
N LYS A 604 21.77 -8.11 -23.30
CA LYS A 604 22.72 -9.05 -23.93
C LYS A 604 22.28 -10.51 -23.80
N LYS A 605 21.63 -10.90 -22.70
CA LYS A 605 21.00 -12.23 -22.56
C LYS A 605 19.87 -12.46 -23.55
N GLN A 606 18.98 -11.47 -23.74
CA GLN A 606 17.93 -11.54 -24.76
C GLN A 606 18.51 -11.66 -26.17
N ALA A 607 19.57 -10.91 -26.47
CA ALA A 607 20.29 -11.06 -27.73
C ALA A 607 20.89 -12.47 -27.89
N LEU A 608 21.44 -13.06 -26.83
CA LEU A 608 21.98 -14.43 -26.84
C LEU A 608 20.90 -15.50 -27.10
N GLU A 609 19.70 -15.31 -26.56
CA GLU A 609 18.53 -16.14 -26.84
C GLU A 609 18.11 -16.02 -28.32
N ALA A 610 18.08 -14.79 -28.85
CA ALA A 610 17.80 -14.55 -30.27
C ALA A 610 18.84 -15.20 -31.19
N PHE A 611 20.13 -15.12 -30.84
CA PHE A 611 21.19 -15.84 -31.56
C PHE A 611 21.01 -17.35 -31.48
N THR A 612 20.53 -17.88 -30.35
CA THR A 612 20.27 -19.32 -30.19
C THR A 612 19.13 -19.79 -31.08
N GLU A 613 18.03 -19.04 -31.13
CA GLU A 613 16.90 -19.38 -32.00
C GLU A 613 17.26 -19.25 -33.48
N ALA A 614 18.06 -18.24 -33.83
CA ALA A 614 18.58 -18.10 -35.19
C ALA A 614 19.47 -19.30 -35.56
N VAL A 615 20.34 -19.77 -34.67
CA VAL A 615 21.14 -21.00 -34.88
C VAL A 615 20.22 -22.21 -35.11
N ASN A 616 19.18 -22.39 -34.28
CA ASN A 616 18.22 -23.50 -34.43
C ASN A 616 17.48 -23.46 -35.78
N MET A 617 17.02 -22.27 -36.20
CA MET A 617 16.35 -22.08 -37.49
C MET A 617 17.27 -22.45 -38.65
N PHE A 618 18.56 -22.05 -38.60
CA PHE A 618 19.54 -22.43 -39.63
C PHE A 618 19.82 -23.94 -39.62
N GLU A 619 19.88 -24.58 -38.46
CA GLU A 619 20.03 -26.03 -38.35
C GLU A 619 18.83 -26.79 -38.92
N ASP A 620 17.61 -26.34 -38.66
CA ASP A 620 16.39 -26.95 -39.19
C ASP A 620 16.26 -26.72 -40.71
N GLN A 621 16.66 -25.55 -41.20
CA GLN A 621 16.74 -25.29 -42.64
C GLN A 621 17.75 -26.20 -43.32
N ILE A 622 18.90 -26.48 -42.70
CA ILE A 622 19.88 -27.44 -43.20
C ILE A 622 19.28 -28.84 -43.24
N LYS A 623 18.61 -29.30 -42.17
CA LYS A 623 17.94 -30.63 -42.16
C LYS A 623 16.87 -30.75 -43.24
N LEU A 624 16.12 -29.67 -43.50
CA LEU A 624 15.10 -29.64 -44.53
C LEU A 624 15.72 -29.71 -45.93
N GLN A 625 16.78 -28.94 -46.18
CA GLN A 625 17.55 -28.98 -47.42
C GLN A 625 18.15 -30.37 -47.68
N GLU A 626 18.67 -31.03 -46.64
CA GLU A 626 19.19 -32.40 -46.72
C GLU A 626 18.10 -33.43 -47.08
N ARG A 627 16.84 -33.22 -46.69
CA ARG A 627 15.72 -34.07 -47.10
C ARG A 627 15.37 -33.84 -48.57
N PHE A 628 15.23 -32.58 -49.00
CA PHE A 628 14.95 -32.26 -50.39
C PHE A 628 16.07 -32.74 -51.33
N GLN A 629 17.32 -32.71 -50.89
CA GLN A 629 18.44 -33.25 -51.66
C GLN A 629 18.30 -34.77 -51.92
N LYS A 630 17.70 -35.54 -51.01
CA LYS A 630 17.47 -36.98 -51.18
C LYS A 630 16.34 -37.30 -52.17
N GLU A 631 15.41 -36.37 -52.34
CA GLU A 631 14.23 -36.50 -53.21
C GLU A 631 14.42 -35.81 -54.58
N ALA A 632 15.52 -35.06 -54.74
CA ALA A 632 15.79 -34.23 -55.91
C ALA A 632 16.20 -35.01 -57.16
N GLN A 633 15.86 -34.46 -58.32
CA GLN A 633 16.27 -35.02 -59.61
C GLN A 633 17.76 -34.72 -59.90
N PRO A 634 18.47 -35.54 -60.71
CA PRO A 634 19.93 -35.43 -60.88
C PRO A 634 20.46 -34.05 -61.33
N HIS A 635 19.65 -33.30 -62.09
CA HIS A 635 20.02 -31.96 -62.57
C HIS A 635 19.87 -30.86 -61.50
N GLU A 636 19.13 -31.10 -60.42
CA GLU A 636 18.88 -30.14 -59.32
C GLU A 636 19.88 -30.31 -58.17
N ILE A 637 20.48 -31.50 -58.03
CA ILE A 637 21.37 -31.87 -56.90
C ILE A 637 22.55 -30.89 -56.76
N LYS A 638 23.19 -30.49 -57.86
CA LYS A 638 24.37 -29.62 -57.81
C LYS A 638 24.07 -28.24 -57.20
N SER A 639 22.94 -27.63 -57.59
CA SER A 639 22.52 -26.33 -57.04
C SER A 639 22.11 -26.46 -55.56
N LEU A 640 21.48 -27.56 -55.17
CA LEU A 640 21.11 -27.80 -53.77
C LEU A 640 22.33 -27.99 -52.85
N VAL A 641 23.40 -28.61 -53.36
CA VAL A 641 24.69 -28.77 -52.63
C VAL A 641 25.37 -27.42 -52.40
N GLU A 642 25.51 -26.60 -53.45
CA GLU A 642 26.14 -25.27 -53.33
C GLU A 642 25.38 -24.37 -52.32
N ASN A 643 24.04 -24.43 -52.35
CA ASN A 643 23.20 -23.72 -51.37
C ASN A 643 23.39 -24.23 -49.94
N LEU A 644 23.55 -25.55 -49.75
CA LEU A 644 23.76 -26.17 -48.45
C LEU A 644 25.12 -25.77 -47.84
N ASP A 645 26.17 -25.64 -48.66
CA ASP A 645 27.48 -25.18 -48.20
C ASP A 645 27.44 -23.71 -47.72
N ILE A 646 26.73 -22.84 -48.44
CA ILE A 646 26.52 -21.43 -48.01
C ILE A 646 25.77 -21.36 -46.68
N LEU A 647 24.73 -22.20 -46.50
CA LEU A 647 23.99 -22.28 -45.23
C LEU A 647 24.88 -22.73 -44.07
N LYS A 648 25.75 -23.73 -44.29
CA LYS A 648 26.72 -24.20 -43.29
C LYS A 648 27.75 -23.13 -42.92
N GLN A 649 28.29 -22.40 -43.90
CA GLN A 649 29.23 -21.29 -43.62
C GLN A 649 28.57 -20.19 -42.79
N ARG A 650 27.34 -19.79 -43.10
CA ARG A 650 26.59 -18.79 -42.33
C ARG A 650 26.30 -19.27 -40.90
N LEU A 651 25.99 -20.54 -40.71
CA LEU A 651 25.77 -21.13 -39.39
C LEU A 651 27.03 -21.04 -38.51
N VAL A 652 28.22 -21.26 -39.08
CA VAL A 652 29.49 -21.15 -38.34
C VAL A 652 29.73 -19.72 -37.86
N SER A 653 29.57 -18.72 -38.74
CA SER A 653 29.72 -17.30 -38.37
C SER A 653 28.72 -16.86 -37.29
N LEU A 654 27.49 -17.35 -37.36
CA LEU A 654 26.45 -17.07 -36.37
C LEU A 654 26.78 -17.69 -35.00
N ARG A 655 27.31 -18.92 -34.99
CA ARG A 655 27.76 -19.58 -33.75
C ARG A 655 28.94 -18.87 -33.11
N GLU A 656 29.86 -18.34 -33.90
CA GLU A 656 31.00 -17.56 -33.39
C GLU A 656 30.55 -16.21 -32.78
N SER A 657 29.64 -15.51 -33.45
CA SER A 657 29.04 -14.27 -32.92
C SER A 657 28.30 -14.52 -31.60
N LYS A 658 27.56 -15.65 -31.52
CA LYS A 658 26.92 -16.10 -30.28
C LYS A 658 27.94 -16.35 -29.16
N ARG A 659 29.07 -17.01 -29.47
CA ARG A 659 30.13 -17.28 -28.48
C ARG A 659 30.72 -15.98 -27.92
N HIS A 660 31.04 -15.01 -28.77
CA HIS A 660 31.56 -13.71 -28.33
C HIS A 660 30.58 -12.98 -27.41
N LEU A 661 29.30 -12.91 -27.79
CA LEU A 661 28.28 -12.31 -26.93
C LEU A 661 28.11 -13.04 -25.59
N GLN A 662 28.25 -14.37 -25.60
CA GLN A 662 28.18 -15.18 -24.38
C GLN A 662 29.34 -14.87 -23.42
N GLU A 663 30.57 -14.70 -23.93
CA GLU A 663 31.74 -14.28 -23.16
C GLU A 663 31.54 -12.88 -22.55
N ASP A 664 31.03 -11.93 -23.34
CA ASP A 664 30.72 -10.57 -22.86
C ASP A 664 29.67 -10.58 -21.74
N VAL A 665 28.62 -11.40 -21.87
CA VAL A 665 27.59 -11.55 -20.82
C VAL A 665 28.22 -12.10 -19.54
N GLN A 666 29.11 -13.08 -19.64
CA GLN A 666 29.78 -13.66 -18.47
C GLN A 666 30.66 -12.63 -17.75
N GLN A 667 31.41 -11.81 -18.49
CA GLN A 667 32.23 -10.73 -17.92
C GLN A 667 31.37 -9.69 -17.19
N GLN A 668 30.27 -9.24 -17.82
CA GLN A 668 29.36 -8.26 -17.22
C GLN A 668 28.62 -8.80 -15.99
N VAL A 669 28.23 -10.07 -15.99
CA VAL A 669 27.66 -10.74 -14.80
C VAL A 669 28.69 -10.82 -13.67
N ALA A 670 29.96 -11.06 -13.98
CA ALA A 670 31.02 -11.07 -12.96
C ALA A 670 31.21 -9.67 -12.36
N TYR A 671 31.22 -8.61 -13.19
CA TYR A 671 31.31 -7.23 -12.72
C TYR A 671 30.11 -6.81 -11.85
N HIS A 672 28.88 -7.16 -12.26
CA HIS A 672 27.66 -6.94 -11.47
C HIS A 672 27.74 -7.58 -10.07
N ARG A 673 28.33 -8.79 -9.96
CA ARG A 673 28.54 -9.45 -8.66
C ARG A 673 29.58 -8.71 -7.79
N THR A 674 30.56 -8.06 -8.40
CA THR A 674 31.53 -7.25 -7.65
C THR A 674 30.87 -5.99 -7.08
N LEU A 675 30.05 -5.29 -7.88
CA LEU A 675 29.27 -4.13 -7.42
C LEU A 675 28.37 -4.48 -6.22
N ASP A 676 27.66 -5.61 -6.27
CA ASP A 676 26.81 -6.08 -5.17
C ASP A 676 27.58 -6.33 -3.86
N ARG A 677 28.80 -6.87 -3.96
CA ARG A 677 29.68 -7.09 -2.81
C ARG A 677 30.13 -5.76 -2.20
N GLU A 678 30.58 -4.81 -3.03
CA GLU A 678 31.01 -3.49 -2.58
C GLU A 678 29.85 -2.73 -1.90
N MET A 679 28.65 -2.78 -2.48
CA MET A 679 27.45 -2.22 -1.87
C MET A 679 27.10 -2.88 -0.54
N THR A 680 27.22 -4.21 -0.44
CA THR A 680 26.95 -4.96 0.78
C THR A 680 27.96 -4.64 1.90
N CYS A 681 29.21 -4.38 1.54
CA CYS A 681 30.25 -3.94 2.48
C CYS A 681 30.03 -2.50 2.97
N LEU A 682 29.57 -1.58 2.11
CA LEU A 682 29.37 -0.17 2.48
C LEU A 682 28.13 0.10 3.34
N LYS A 683 27.07 -0.71 3.21
CA LYS A 683 25.82 -0.57 3.99
C LYS A 683 26.03 -0.52 5.52
N PRO A 684 26.73 -1.47 6.16
CA PRO A 684 26.94 -1.42 7.61
C PRO A 684 27.79 -0.22 8.05
N ASP A 685 28.77 0.19 7.24
CA ASP A 685 29.63 1.34 7.53
C ASP A 685 28.81 2.65 7.55
N ILE A 686 27.94 2.86 6.55
CA ILE A 686 27.04 4.02 6.49
C ILE A 686 26.10 4.04 7.70
N LEU A 687 25.56 2.88 8.10
CA LEU A 687 24.68 2.78 9.27
C LEU A 687 25.43 3.11 10.58
N ASN A 688 26.68 2.66 10.72
CA ASN A 688 27.49 2.96 11.89
C ASN A 688 27.84 4.45 11.96
N LEU A 689 28.27 5.05 10.84
CA LEU A 689 28.55 6.48 10.74
C LEU A 689 27.30 7.33 11.05
N HIS A 690 26.12 6.92 10.59
CA HIS A 690 24.85 7.57 10.94
C HIS A 690 24.59 7.54 12.45
N LYS A 691 24.74 6.37 13.09
CA LYS A 691 24.58 6.22 14.55
C LYS A 691 25.57 7.08 15.32
N GLN A 692 26.83 7.11 14.90
CA GLN A 692 27.87 7.93 15.53
C GLN A 692 27.58 9.43 15.37
N ARG A 693 27.15 9.86 14.18
CA ARG A 693 26.71 11.23 13.92
C ARG A 693 25.58 11.62 14.87
N ASP A 694 24.54 10.79 15.00
CA ASP A 694 23.39 11.08 15.87
C ASP A 694 23.79 11.13 17.35
N LYS A 695 24.69 10.23 17.79
CA LYS A 695 25.27 10.29 19.15
C LYS A 695 25.98 11.63 19.40
N HIS A 696 26.84 12.07 18.49
CA HIS A 696 27.57 13.32 18.63
C HIS A 696 26.68 14.56 18.53
N GLN A 697 25.64 14.54 17.70
CA GLN A 697 24.62 15.58 17.69
C GLN A 697 23.89 15.67 19.03
N ASN A 698 23.54 14.54 19.63
CA ASN A 698 22.88 14.49 20.93
C ASN A 698 23.80 15.00 22.06
N TRP A 699 25.11 14.73 22.01
CA TRP A 699 26.08 15.30 22.95
C TRP A 699 26.22 16.82 22.83
N LEU A 700 26.11 17.40 21.63
CA LEU A 700 26.10 18.85 21.45
C LEU A 700 24.77 19.45 21.96
N LYS A 701 23.64 18.77 21.73
CA LYS A 701 22.32 19.17 22.25
C LYS A 701 22.28 19.18 23.77
N SER A 702 22.83 18.15 24.43
CA SER A 702 22.87 18.07 25.91
C SER A 702 23.74 19.15 26.56
N ARG A 703 24.63 19.78 25.79
CA ARG A 703 25.44 20.94 26.21
C ARG A 703 24.81 22.30 25.90
N GLY A 704 23.54 22.33 25.47
CA GLY A 704 22.79 23.56 25.25
C GLY A 704 22.96 24.19 23.86
N ILE A 705 23.60 23.52 22.91
CA ILE A 705 23.69 24.01 21.53
C ILE A 705 22.36 23.79 20.82
N LYS A 706 21.77 24.87 20.30
CA LYS A 706 20.52 24.81 19.54
C LYS A 706 20.69 23.98 18.27
N GLU A 707 19.65 23.21 17.93
CA GLU A 707 19.64 22.33 16.76
C GLU A 707 19.93 23.05 15.43
N ASN A 708 19.49 24.30 15.29
CA ASN A 708 19.78 25.11 14.09
C ASN A 708 21.27 25.40 13.91
N ARG A 709 22.01 25.60 15.02
CA ARG A 709 23.46 25.85 14.98
C ARG A 709 24.24 24.58 14.64
N ILE A 710 23.72 23.41 15.03
CA ILE A 710 24.26 22.11 14.61
C ILE A 710 24.01 21.88 13.12
N LYS A 711 22.82 22.21 12.60
CA LYS A 711 22.52 22.13 11.16
C LYS A 711 23.43 23.05 10.35
N GLN A 712 23.59 24.30 10.79
CA GLN A 712 24.49 25.26 10.17
C GLN A 712 25.97 24.80 10.19
N LEU A 713 26.42 24.16 11.28
CA LEU A 713 27.76 23.56 11.35
C LEU A 713 27.96 22.45 10.31
N LEU A 714 26.93 21.63 10.04
CA LEU A 714 27.01 20.55 9.06
C LEU A 714 26.96 21.07 7.61
N GLU A 715 26.30 22.20 7.37
CA GLU A 715 26.16 22.81 6.05
C GLU A 715 27.35 23.73 5.68
N GLU A 716 27.82 24.56 6.62
CA GLU A 716 28.83 25.61 6.39
C GLU A 716 30.23 25.25 6.93
N GLY A 717 30.34 24.14 7.67
CA GLY A 717 31.59 23.64 8.25
C GLY A 717 32.13 24.47 9.42
N LEU A 718 33.37 24.19 9.83
CA LEU A 718 33.98 24.77 11.04
C LEU A 718 34.18 26.31 10.99
N LYS A 719 34.08 26.93 9.81
CA LYS A 719 34.25 28.39 9.63
C LYS A 719 33.16 29.20 10.34
N ALA A 720 31.95 28.66 10.45
CA ALA A 720 30.85 29.27 11.21
C ALA A 720 30.99 29.05 12.72
N TRP A 721 31.85 28.13 13.15
CA TRP A 721 32.02 27.75 14.56
C TRP A 721 33.06 28.61 15.28
N THR A 722 34.13 29.02 14.60
CA THR A 722 35.29 29.75 15.17
C THR A 722 35.18 31.27 15.10
N ASN A 723 34.06 31.83 14.63
CA ASN A 723 33.80 33.26 14.78
C ASN A 723 33.47 33.53 16.25
N GLU A 724 34.50 33.63 17.08
CA GLU A 724 34.46 33.92 18.52
C GLU A 724 34.09 35.37 18.87
N ASP A 725 33.39 36.09 18.00
CA ASP A 725 33.03 37.51 18.21
C ASP A 725 31.52 37.79 18.17
N ASP A 726 30.70 36.79 18.45
CA ASP A 726 29.26 37.00 18.73
C ASP A 726 28.82 36.18 19.96
N CYS A 727 29.51 36.46 21.06
CA CYS A 727 28.93 36.28 22.39
C CYS A 727 27.98 37.47 22.64
N TRP A 728 26.71 37.18 22.95
CA TRP A 728 25.62 38.10 23.34
C TRP A 728 24.70 38.70 22.24
N ALA A 729 23.93 37.85 21.57
CA ALA A 729 22.63 38.27 21.02
C ALA A 729 21.62 37.16 21.36
N ASP A 730 21.04 37.13 22.57
CA ASP A 730 20.11 38.10 23.16
C ASP A 730 18.93 38.45 22.26
N VAL A 731 17.76 38.54 22.88
CA VAL A 731 16.43 38.86 22.35
C VAL A 731 16.36 40.32 21.83
N ASP A 732 17.53 40.98 21.72
CA ASP A 732 17.75 42.39 21.40
C ASP A 732 18.06 42.71 19.92
N SER A 733 18.19 41.71 19.04
CA SER A 733 18.51 41.93 17.62
C SER A 733 17.30 41.89 16.66
N LEU A 734 16.06 41.99 17.15
CA LEU A 734 14.91 42.26 16.29
C LEU A 734 14.95 43.74 15.85
N PRO A 735 14.86 44.09 14.56
CA PRO A 735 14.85 45.48 14.11
C PRO A 735 13.68 46.29 14.71
N HIS A 736 12.64 45.59 15.20
CA HIS A 736 11.48 46.12 15.93
C HIS A 736 11.84 46.75 17.30
N GLN A 737 13.01 46.43 17.85
CA GLN A 737 13.53 46.99 19.11
C GLN A 737 13.85 48.49 19.03
N ASP A 738 14.29 48.95 17.86
CA ASP A 738 14.67 50.33 17.63
C ASP A 738 13.46 51.12 17.11
N GLU A 739 12.94 52.02 17.95
CA GLU A 739 11.80 52.86 17.58
C GLU A 739 12.08 53.72 16.33
N SER A 740 13.34 54.06 16.04
CA SER A 740 13.68 54.86 14.85
C SER A 740 13.43 54.12 13.53
N THR A 741 13.31 52.79 13.56
CA THR A 741 13.12 51.98 12.35
C THR A 741 11.66 51.90 11.88
N TRP A 742 10.71 52.23 12.75
CA TRP A 742 9.27 52.17 12.46
C TRP A 742 8.47 53.38 12.93
N ARG A 743 8.99 54.21 13.86
CA ARG A 743 8.29 55.39 14.38
C ARG A 743 8.72 56.64 13.62
N LEU A 744 7.75 57.30 12.98
CA LEU A 744 7.95 58.57 12.29
C LEU A 744 7.28 59.70 13.06
N PHE A 745 8.06 60.71 13.46
CA PHE A 745 7.57 61.85 14.22
C PHE A 745 6.78 62.86 13.37
N ASP A 746 7.13 63.02 12.08
CA ASP A 746 6.49 63.96 11.16
C ASP A 746 6.03 63.26 9.87
N CYS A 747 5.02 62.37 9.96
CA CYS A 747 4.48 61.66 8.81
C CYS A 747 2.96 61.82 8.73
N SER A 748 2.49 62.40 7.63
CA SER A 748 1.06 62.52 7.36
C SER A 748 0.49 61.20 6.81
N ARG A 749 -0.83 61.02 6.87
CA ARG A 749 -1.50 59.84 6.30
C ARG A 749 -1.13 59.61 4.82
N VAL A 750 -1.03 60.70 4.05
CA VAL A 750 -0.73 60.65 2.61
C VAL A 750 0.73 60.25 2.37
N ASP A 751 1.64 60.70 3.23
CA ASP A 751 3.07 60.35 3.11
C ASP A 751 3.31 58.89 3.52
N ALA A 752 2.60 58.38 4.53
CA ALA A 752 2.63 56.97 4.90
C ALA A 752 2.13 56.06 3.77
N GLU A 753 1.05 56.45 3.09
CA GLU A 753 0.53 55.71 1.92
C GLU A 753 1.55 55.69 0.77
N ARG A 754 2.24 56.82 0.51
CA ARG A 754 3.29 56.90 -0.51
C ARG A 754 4.51 56.04 -0.15
N LEU A 755 4.95 56.06 1.11
CA LEU A 755 6.11 55.29 1.58
C LEU A 755 5.84 53.79 1.59
N LEU A 756 4.60 53.37 1.83
CA LEU A 756 4.27 51.96 1.89
C LEU A 756 3.93 51.35 0.54
N LYS A 757 3.39 52.09 -0.44
CA LYS A 757 2.76 51.55 -1.67
C LYS A 757 3.53 50.46 -2.45
N ASP A 758 4.87 50.45 -2.41
CA ASP A 758 5.71 49.53 -3.20
C ASP A 758 6.44 48.47 -2.34
N HIS A 759 6.08 48.33 -1.07
CA HIS A 759 6.68 47.36 -0.15
C HIS A 759 5.93 46.02 -0.11
N PRO A 760 6.48 44.94 0.47
CA PRO A 760 5.74 43.70 0.66
C PRO A 760 4.69 43.81 1.79
N ASN A 761 3.68 42.94 1.73
CA ASN A 761 2.67 42.78 2.78
C ASN A 761 3.32 42.49 4.14
N GLY A 762 2.87 43.20 5.19
CA GLY A 762 3.44 43.15 6.55
C GLY A 762 4.47 44.25 6.86
N THR A 763 4.81 45.12 5.90
CA THR A 763 5.61 46.33 6.16
C THR A 763 4.77 47.40 6.86
N PHE A 764 5.31 48.00 7.93
CA PHE A 764 4.55 48.91 8.78
C PHE A 764 5.36 50.10 9.31
N LEU A 765 4.64 51.14 9.73
CA LEU A 765 5.16 52.32 10.44
C LEU A 765 4.12 52.87 11.42
N VAL A 766 4.57 53.55 12.48
CA VAL A 766 3.72 54.24 13.46
C VAL A 766 3.97 55.74 13.36
N ARG A 767 2.89 56.52 13.27
CA ARG A 767 2.91 57.98 13.09
C ARG A 767 1.90 58.68 14.02
N PRO A 768 2.05 59.98 14.31
CA PRO A 768 1.03 60.74 15.00
C PRO A 768 -0.23 60.91 14.13
N SER A 769 -1.40 60.91 14.80
CA SER A 769 -2.70 61.20 14.21
C SER A 769 -3.12 62.64 14.50
N ARG A 770 -3.99 63.19 13.64
CA ARG A 770 -4.59 64.53 13.83
C ARG A 770 -5.44 64.65 15.10
N THR A 771 -5.82 63.52 15.69
CA THR A 771 -6.58 63.42 16.94
C THR A 771 -5.72 63.48 18.21
N GLY A 772 -4.40 63.67 18.09
CA GLY A 772 -3.48 63.70 19.22
C GLY A 772 -3.04 62.32 19.73
N LEU A 773 -3.50 61.24 19.09
CA LEU A 773 -3.14 59.84 19.38
C LEU A 773 -2.20 59.27 18.31
N TYR A 774 -1.71 58.03 18.49
CA TYR A 774 -0.86 57.36 17.51
C TYR A 774 -1.69 56.58 16.48
N ALA A 775 -1.15 56.38 15.28
CA ALA A 775 -1.73 55.57 14.23
C ALA A 775 -0.69 54.63 13.62
N LEU A 776 -1.03 53.34 13.53
CA LEU A 776 -0.28 52.32 12.81
C LEU A 776 -0.72 52.33 11.34
N SER A 777 0.22 52.45 10.41
CA SER A 777 0.00 52.28 8.98
C SER A 777 0.70 50.99 8.52
N ILE A 778 -0.01 50.07 7.87
CA ILE A 778 0.50 48.75 7.47
C ILE A 778 0.04 48.39 6.07
N MET A 779 0.90 47.74 5.28
CA MET A 779 0.48 47.12 4.03
C MET A 779 -0.11 45.73 4.26
N CYS A 780 -1.35 45.53 3.80
CA CYS A 780 -2.01 44.24 3.78
C CYS A 780 -2.89 44.11 2.53
N ASN A 781 -2.77 42.99 1.81
CA ASN A 781 -3.44 42.72 0.54
C ASN A 781 -3.20 43.82 -0.52
N ASP A 782 -1.98 44.31 -0.61
CA ASP A 782 -1.54 45.37 -1.56
C ASP A 782 -2.27 46.71 -1.37
N VAL A 783 -2.90 46.91 -0.20
CA VAL A 783 -3.56 48.16 0.22
C VAL A 783 -2.97 48.62 1.55
N VAL A 784 -2.77 49.93 1.69
CA VAL A 784 -2.29 50.54 2.94
C VAL A 784 -3.47 50.77 3.88
N ASN A 785 -3.45 50.11 5.03
CA ASN A 785 -4.46 50.21 6.07
C ASN A 785 -3.94 51.04 7.25
N HIS A 786 -4.84 51.75 7.93
CA HIS A 786 -4.51 52.64 9.05
C HIS A 786 -5.34 52.29 10.29
N CYS A 787 -4.67 51.95 11.39
CA CYS A 787 -5.29 51.63 12.68
C CYS A 787 -4.93 52.70 13.71
N ILE A 788 -5.92 53.21 14.45
CA ILE A 788 -5.68 54.15 15.55
C ILE A 788 -5.22 53.35 16.78
N ILE A 789 -4.13 53.79 17.41
CA ILE A 789 -3.66 53.26 18.69
C ILE A 789 -4.12 54.22 19.79
N TYR A 790 -4.94 53.71 20.70
CA TYR A 790 -5.41 54.45 21.86
C TYR A 790 -4.38 54.39 22.99
N ALA A 791 -4.12 55.53 23.61
CA ALA A 791 -3.33 55.63 24.84
C ALA A 791 -4.29 55.84 26.01
N THR A 792 -4.40 54.85 26.89
CA THR A 792 -5.27 54.88 28.08
C THR A 792 -4.45 54.75 29.35
N GLU A 793 -5.04 54.99 30.53
CA GLU A 793 -4.35 54.84 31.83
C GLU A 793 -3.84 53.41 32.09
N ARG A 794 -4.38 52.40 31.39
CA ARG A 794 -3.99 50.98 31.50
C ARG A 794 -2.92 50.55 30.49
N GLY A 795 -2.58 51.40 29.52
CA GLY A 795 -1.63 51.08 28.45
C GLY A 795 -2.11 51.50 27.05
N TYR A 796 -1.36 51.05 26.05
CA TYR A 796 -1.61 51.24 24.62
C TYR A 796 -2.33 50.03 24.02
N GLY A 797 -3.22 50.26 23.05
CA GLY A 797 -3.88 49.18 22.31
C GLY A 797 -4.82 49.68 21.21
N PHE A 798 -5.47 48.74 20.51
CA PHE A 798 -6.36 49.06 19.39
C PHE A 798 -7.85 49.16 19.79
N ALA A 799 -8.26 48.54 20.91
CA ALA A 799 -9.63 48.57 21.44
C ALA A 799 -9.69 48.17 22.94
N GLU A 800 -10.60 48.74 23.72
CA GLU A 800 -10.90 48.25 25.08
C GLU A 800 -11.63 46.89 25.00
N PRO A 801 -11.34 45.90 25.87
CA PRO A 801 -10.51 45.93 27.09
C PRO A 801 -9.01 45.59 26.89
N TYR A 802 -8.52 45.51 25.64
CA TYR A 802 -7.18 45.01 25.29
C TYR A 802 -6.08 46.08 25.23
N ASN A 803 -6.28 47.24 25.86
CA ASN A 803 -5.28 48.30 25.98
C ASN A 803 -4.31 48.00 27.14
N ILE A 804 -3.60 46.87 27.04
CA ILE A 804 -2.81 46.27 28.13
C ILE A 804 -1.30 46.47 27.99
N TYR A 805 -0.82 47.10 26.91
CA TYR A 805 0.60 47.19 26.63
C TYR A 805 1.22 48.45 27.24
N GLU A 806 2.28 48.30 28.02
CA GLU A 806 2.91 49.40 28.77
C GLU A 806 3.56 50.48 27.87
N SER A 807 3.91 50.14 26.63
CA SER A 807 4.50 51.07 25.66
C SER A 807 4.12 50.72 24.21
N LEU A 808 4.28 51.69 23.29
CA LEU A 808 4.16 51.43 21.85
C LEU A 808 5.15 50.37 21.36
N LYS A 809 6.37 50.34 21.91
CA LYS A 809 7.36 49.30 21.61
C LYS A 809 6.87 47.92 22.03
N ALA A 810 6.28 47.78 23.22
CA ALA A 810 5.72 46.51 23.68
C ALA A 810 4.55 46.02 22.80
N LEU A 811 3.69 46.94 22.36
CA LEU A 811 2.62 46.66 21.39
C LEU A 811 3.19 46.12 20.07
N VAL A 812 4.20 46.80 19.51
CA VAL A 812 4.83 46.42 18.22
C VAL A 812 5.53 45.06 18.33
N LEU A 813 6.26 44.79 19.41
CA LEU A 813 6.95 43.51 19.61
C LEU A 813 5.98 42.33 19.75
N HIS A 814 4.82 42.57 20.38
CA HIS A 814 3.77 41.55 20.49
C HIS A 814 3.17 41.22 19.12
N TYR A 815 2.79 42.24 18.33
CA TYR A 815 2.20 42.05 17.00
C TYR A 815 3.21 41.76 15.88
N ALA A 816 4.51 41.72 16.19
CA ALA A 816 5.52 41.17 15.29
C ALA A 816 5.38 39.65 15.14
N HIS A 817 4.93 38.97 16.20
CA HIS A 817 4.75 37.51 16.24
C HIS A 817 3.29 37.07 16.21
N ASN A 818 2.34 37.96 16.56
CA ASN A 818 0.91 37.68 16.60
C ASN A 818 0.15 38.47 15.52
N SER A 819 -0.84 37.83 14.88
CA SER A 819 -1.62 38.43 13.79
C SER A 819 -2.52 39.56 14.27
N LEU A 820 -2.70 40.58 13.44
CA LEU A 820 -3.67 41.67 13.70
C LEU A 820 -5.12 41.27 13.39
N GLU A 821 -5.36 40.05 12.92
CA GLU A 821 -6.69 39.49 12.60
C GLU A 821 -7.62 39.52 13.83
N GLU A 822 -7.07 39.42 15.05
CA GLU A 822 -7.84 39.49 16.30
C GLU A 822 -8.56 40.84 16.51
N HIS A 823 -8.09 41.91 15.86
CA HIS A 823 -8.68 43.25 15.99
C HIS A 823 -9.39 43.72 14.73
N ASN A 824 -9.04 43.17 13.57
CA ASN A 824 -9.66 43.49 12.31
C ASN A 824 -9.54 42.30 11.36
N ASP A 825 -10.67 41.65 11.05
CA ASP A 825 -10.76 40.48 10.16
C ASP A 825 -10.15 40.71 8.75
N SER A 826 -9.98 41.99 8.36
CA SER A 826 -9.35 42.38 7.10
C SER A 826 -7.80 42.45 7.13
N LEU A 827 -7.17 42.38 8.31
CA LEU A 827 -5.73 42.49 8.53
C LEU A 827 -5.10 41.16 8.94
N LYS A 828 -5.01 40.21 8.01
CA LYS A 828 -4.43 38.87 8.23
C LYS A 828 -2.90 38.85 8.20
N THR A 829 -2.26 39.91 8.67
CA THR A 829 -0.81 40.12 8.57
C THR A 829 -0.23 40.52 9.92
N THR A 830 0.98 40.04 10.22
CA THR A 830 1.78 40.49 11.38
C THR A 830 2.60 41.73 11.03
N LEU A 831 3.09 42.44 12.06
CA LEU A 831 4.05 43.55 11.93
C LEU A 831 5.43 42.99 11.60
N LYS A 832 5.62 42.55 10.35
CA LYS A 832 6.75 41.70 9.97
C LYS A 832 8.01 42.49 9.61
N TYR A 833 7.85 43.67 9.01
CA TYR A 833 8.96 44.46 8.50
C TYR A 833 8.84 45.94 8.92
N PRO A 834 9.74 46.45 9.78
CA PRO A 834 9.89 47.89 10.01
C PRO A 834 10.33 48.58 8.73
N ILE A 835 9.70 49.70 8.37
CA ILE A 835 9.93 50.39 7.09
C ILE A 835 11.41 50.76 6.82
N PHE A 836 12.21 51.05 7.85
CA PHE A 836 13.64 51.41 7.70
C PHE A 836 14.62 50.29 8.11
N SER A 837 14.16 49.04 8.25
CA SER A 837 15.07 47.93 8.54
C SER A 837 15.99 47.62 7.36
N LYS A 838 17.31 47.49 7.60
CA LYS A 838 18.36 47.26 6.58
C LYS A 838 18.26 45.92 5.82
N SER A 839 17.19 45.15 5.99
CA SER A 839 17.00 43.85 5.32
C SER A 839 16.35 43.94 3.93
N HIS A 840 16.03 45.13 3.42
CA HIS A 840 15.53 45.31 2.05
C HIS A 840 16.68 45.60 1.06
N VAL A 841 17.44 44.55 0.71
CA VAL A 841 18.21 44.54 -0.54
C VAL A 841 17.47 43.63 -1.51
N ILE A 842 16.59 44.22 -2.32
CA ILE A 842 16.05 43.57 -3.51
C ILE A 842 17.02 43.86 -4.64
N TYR A 843 17.58 42.80 -5.23
CA TYR A 843 18.31 42.84 -6.49
C TYR A 843 17.45 43.49 -7.58
N GLY A 844 17.93 44.59 -8.13
CA GLY A 844 17.41 45.24 -9.32
C GLY A 844 18.42 46.30 -9.78
N GLU A 845 19.17 45.99 -10.84
CA GLU A 845 20.12 46.89 -11.47
C GLU A 845 19.50 48.25 -11.80
N ILE A 846 20.10 49.35 -11.34
CA ILE A 846 20.08 50.63 -12.05
C ILE A 846 21.50 51.20 -12.04
N VAL A 847 22.12 51.13 -13.21
CA VAL A 847 23.20 52.00 -13.68
C VAL A 847 22.77 53.46 -13.51
N TYR A 848 23.55 54.28 -12.80
CA TYR A 848 24.16 55.52 -13.30
C TYR A 848 24.84 56.31 -12.16
N LYS A 849 26.16 56.53 -12.38
CA LYS A 849 26.95 57.74 -12.09
C LYS A 849 26.36 58.77 -11.11
N LEU A 850 27.03 58.96 -9.97
CA LEU A 850 28.05 60.01 -9.75
C LEU A 850 28.82 59.75 -8.46
#